data_AF-A0A140DV93-F1
#
_entry.id   AF-A0A140DV93-F1
#
_cell.length_a   1.000
_cell.length_b   1.000
_cell.length_c   1.000
_cell.angle_alpha   90.00
_cell.angle_beta   90.00
_cell.angle_gamma   90.00
#
_symmetry.space_group_name_H-M   'P 1'
#
loop_
_entity.id
_entity.type
_entity.pdbx_description
1 polymer ?
#
loop_
_entity_poly.entity_id
_entity_poly.type
_entity_poly.pdbx_seq_one_letter_code
_entity_poly.pdbx_strand_id
1 'polypeptide(L)'
;MTSTCLFSCLLFESGLYLQQIARAQEQRESEQWYGSWDAMAVDVRESDINTLKQDPMIESVGTVRIIDVLCSHVPIRCGQADVAFFKQAELRLKEGRYPQKPGEALIESSMLDELKRSYILGQELKLELENEEIWFVTIVGITDSYRSGWTWGNRMPSLFTTLPTLQDSRASLLLQSQEGWEQSLPDKMRSLKMVMNERLKQSPQPASTLSWSMVILALVATVLFPWIWMTILTRKREMDLSILKLRGRSSRQLCTDLLRILYLAEIPSLIITIVACFWIPWSWIWLVSLTLMPILIIGVCRHQLQSIPSSINAYGTANALLPDLSVRTGNMMQTHQLASRLRQTGIHKQRIHLLALGFCIMICMLSFFCAGQIQQQYNDIWEVPDFTLDVPGTAHTNHQKPLSAQQLAAIEAVSGVKKTATAMCESGWMMNWEDCGQSCIRGIFKQDDAFIGLSPDENGIPSLYPELIVLQDGPLKTLVLDLADVSEDTFDSGDSAIICLPAFQHFYQEEYGSGEIRYHDFASEKEVWSETTIQPGTLITLSDSDQKQKELTIQGILKEAPAIWLDSLSLWDQVPGSGVPYSLFVNESFLKNAYSTVHVWTERATGSLTEKQISQLASRMNLSLRNRYPEKTKLLDSLCFQYRMLYLFSAVSALACLLIMLQLQRQQNHKLETLCLQLRQVFIPPSAVKELKSCYRSQVLFRTAVVLILAAFAGWLLTPDDTNSDQDAASYYQLSVSEEYDMSESP
;
A
#
# COMPACT_ATOMS: atom_id res chain seq x y z
N MET A 1 37.54 -0.78 17.31
CA MET A 1 36.52 -0.85 18.37
C MET A 1 35.85 0.51 18.56
N THR A 2 36.59 1.58 18.86
CA THR A 2 36.04 2.96 18.86
C THR A 2 35.27 3.29 17.58
N SER A 3 35.87 3.04 16.41
CA SER A 3 35.22 3.24 15.10
C SER A 3 33.95 2.38 14.89
N THR A 4 33.89 1.17 15.43
CA THR A 4 32.70 0.29 15.29
C THR A 4 31.56 0.73 16.21
N CYS A 5 31.87 1.14 17.45
CA CYS A 5 30.89 1.69 18.39
C CYS A 5 30.36 3.06 17.92
N LEU A 6 31.21 3.86 17.28
CA LEU A 6 30.81 5.12 16.64
C LEU A 6 29.89 4.86 15.45
N PHE A 7 30.23 3.91 14.58
CA PHE A 7 29.40 3.54 13.44
C PHE A 7 28.00 3.06 13.84
N SER A 8 27.90 2.18 14.84
CA SER A 8 26.60 1.72 15.34
C SER A 8 25.80 2.84 16.00
N CYS A 9 26.48 3.77 16.70
CA CYS A 9 25.82 4.94 17.27
C CYS A 9 25.26 5.86 16.18
N LEU A 10 26.04 6.15 15.14
CA LEU A 10 25.59 6.97 14.01
C LEU A 10 24.42 6.32 13.28
N LEU A 11 24.44 4.99 13.09
CA LEU A 11 23.31 4.25 12.51
C LEU A 11 22.04 4.36 13.36
N PHE A 12 22.16 4.24 14.68
CA PHE A 12 21.02 4.35 15.59
C PHE A 12 20.41 5.75 15.57
N GLU A 13 21.24 6.79 15.76
CA GLU A 13 20.78 8.19 15.79
C GLU A 13 20.23 8.63 14.43
N SER A 14 20.87 8.23 13.32
CA SER A 14 20.36 8.52 11.98
C SER A 14 19.04 7.83 11.69
N GLY A 15 18.84 6.58 12.13
CA GLY A 15 17.57 5.88 12.04
C GLY A 15 16.45 6.59 12.81
N LEU A 16 16.70 7.01 14.06
CA LEU A 16 15.73 7.78 14.84
C LEU A 16 15.44 9.16 14.25
N TYR A 17 16.44 9.84 13.71
CA TYR A 17 16.26 11.13 13.06
C TYR A 17 15.41 11.03 11.79
N LEU A 18 15.70 10.03 10.95
CA LEU A 18 14.88 9.72 9.76
C LEU A 18 13.45 9.37 10.14
N GLN A 19 13.27 8.67 11.26
CA GLN A 19 11.95 8.36 11.79
C GLN A 19 11.16 9.59 12.22
N GLN A 20 11.82 10.57 12.84
CA GLN A 20 11.18 11.82 13.24
C GLN A 20 10.82 12.67 12.01
N ILE A 21 11.71 12.77 11.02
CA ILE A 21 11.42 13.49 9.79
C ILE A 21 10.28 12.84 9.02
N ALA A 22 10.32 11.52 8.85
CA ALA A 22 9.27 10.78 8.14
C ALA A 22 7.91 11.02 8.81
N ARG A 23 7.82 10.88 10.14
CA ARG A 23 6.60 11.21 10.87
C ARG A 23 6.16 12.65 10.72
N ALA A 24 7.09 13.60 10.81
CA ALA A 24 6.75 15.02 10.67
C ALA A 24 6.29 15.36 9.24
N GLN A 25 6.84 14.70 8.23
CA GLN A 25 6.44 14.88 6.86
C GLN A 25 5.10 14.21 6.58
N GLU A 26 4.89 12.97 7.02
CA GLU A 26 3.60 12.27 6.94
C GLU A 26 2.50 13.04 7.65
N GLN A 27 2.79 13.57 8.85
CA GLN A 27 1.87 14.41 9.60
C GLN A 27 1.48 15.65 8.79
N ARG A 28 2.45 16.37 8.22
CA ARG A 28 2.16 17.54 7.36
C ARG A 28 1.38 17.17 6.11
N GLU A 29 1.73 16.06 5.47
CA GLU A 29 1.01 15.58 4.30
C GLU A 29 -0.44 15.24 4.67
N SER A 30 -0.66 14.61 5.82
CA SER A 30 -2.01 14.29 6.31
C SER A 30 -2.78 15.52 6.79
N GLU A 31 -2.13 16.50 7.39
CA GLU A 31 -2.73 17.82 7.69
C GLU A 31 -3.19 18.51 6.41
N GLN A 32 -2.43 18.43 5.32
CA GLN A 32 -2.82 18.99 4.02
C GLN A 32 -4.02 18.29 3.35
N TRP A 33 -4.27 17.01 3.67
CA TRP A 33 -5.38 16.24 3.11
C TRP A 33 -6.63 16.23 4.00
N TYR A 34 -6.43 16.04 5.30
CA TYR A 34 -7.49 15.86 6.29
C TYR A 34 -7.76 17.12 7.12
N GLY A 35 -6.99 18.19 6.92
CA GLY A 35 -7.01 19.40 7.73
C GLY A 35 -6.34 19.21 9.08
N SER A 36 -5.87 20.30 9.68
CA SER A 36 -5.25 20.36 11.01
C SER A 36 -6.28 20.55 12.14
N TRP A 37 -7.58 20.40 11.87
CA TRP A 37 -8.65 20.55 12.85
C TRP A 37 -8.80 19.28 13.68
N ASP A 38 -9.16 19.43 14.97
CA ASP A 38 -9.33 18.32 15.90
C ASP A 38 -10.75 17.77 15.87
N ALA A 39 -11.73 18.67 15.75
CA ALA A 39 -13.14 18.33 15.73
C ALA A 39 -13.93 19.23 14.79
N MET A 40 -14.95 18.65 14.17
CA MET A 40 -15.91 19.35 13.34
C MET A 40 -17.29 19.32 14.01
N ALA A 41 -17.88 20.50 14.21
CA ALA A 41 -19.24 20.65 14.72
C ALA A 41 -20.16 21.12 13.60
N VAL A 42 -21.34 20.53 13.47
CA VAL A 42 -22.32 20.88 12.43
C VAL A 42 -23.59 21.48 13.05
N ASP A 43 -24.29 22.30 12.27
CA ASP A 43 -25.57 22.92 12.65
C ASP A 43 -25.50 23.76 13.94
N VAL A 44 -24.44 24.56 14.11
CA VAL A 44 -24.17 25.33 15.34
C VAL A 44 -24.83 26.71 15.30
N ARG A 45 -25.42 27.14 16.43
CA ARG A 45 -26.04 28.47 16.59
C ARG A 45 -24.99 29.54 16.91
N GLU A 46 -25.26 30.78 16.51
CA GLU A 46 -24.32 31.89 16.68
C GLU A 46 -23.98 32.21 18.16
N SER A 47 -24.91 31.94 19.09
CA SER A 47 -24.66 32.02 20.54
C SER A 47 -23.55 31.07 21.01
N ASP A 48 -23.53 29.88 20.43
CA ASP A 48 -22.62 28.80 20.83
C ASP A 48 -21.23 29.04 20.22
N ILE A 49 -21.16 29.60 19.00
CA ILE A 49 -19.91 30.04 18.37
C ILE A 49 -19.16 31.04 19.25
N ASN A 50 -19.86 32.04 19.78
CA ASN A 50 -19.25 33.07 20.64
C ASN A 50 -18.76 32.48 21.97
N THR A 51 -19.48 31.50 22.50
CA THR A 51 -19.08 30.79 23.72
C THR A 51 -17.82 29.97 23.48
N LEU A 52 -17.74 29.25 22.36
CA LEU A 52 -16.58 28.45 21.97
C LEU A 52 -15.34 29.31 21.74
N LYS A 53 -15.47 30.48 21.10
CA LYS A 53 -14.36 31.42 20.90
C LYS A 53 -13.78 31.98 22.21
N GLN A 54 -14.53 31.92 23.31
CA GLN A 54 -14.09 32.39 24.63
C GLN A 54 -13.59 31.24 25.52
N ASP A 55 -13.70 29.98 25.07
CA ASP A 55 -13.29 28.82 25.86
C ASP A 55 -11.75 28.71 25.89
N PRO A 56 -11.13 28.69 27.08
CA PRO A 56 -9.68 28.57 27.19
C PRO A 56 -9.10 27.26 26.65
N MET A 57 -9.92 26.21 26.45
CA MET A 57 -9.49 24.94 25.85
C MET A 57 -9.41 24.98 24.33
N ILE A 58 -9.98 26.00 23.69
CA ILE A 58 -10.06 26.12 22.24
C ILE A 58 -9.04 27.17 21.79
N GLU A 59 -8.09 26.77 20.95
CA GLU A 59 -7.11 27.69 20.38
C GLU A 59 -7.74 28.54 19.28
N SER A 60 -8.49 27.91 18.38
CA SER A 60 -9.12 28.61 17.27
C SER A 60 -10.39 27.92 16.78
N VAL A 61 -11.32 28.74 16.28
CA VAL A 61 -12.61 28.31 15.73
C VAL A 61 -12.72 28.83 14.30
N GLY A 62 -12.62 27.94 13.32
CA GLY A 62 -12.92 28.21 11.92
C GLY A 62 -14.41 28.10 11.68
N THR A 63 -15.00 29.10 11.03
CA THR A 63 -16.45 29.15 10.78
C THR A 63 -16.73 29.03 9.28
N VAL A 64 -17.63 28.13 8.91
CA VAL A 64 -18.17 28.04 7.55
C VAL A 64 -19.69 28.09 7.58
N ARG A 65 -20.26 29.00 6.80
CA ARG A 65 -21.71 29.09 6.56
C ARG A 65 -22.01 28.43 5.23
N ILE A 66 -22.99 27.55 5.19
CA ILE A 66 -23.27 26.68 4.03
C ILE A 66 -24.67 26.97 3.52
N ILE A 67 -24.82 26.99 2.20
CA ILE A 67 -26.08 27.00 1.48
C ILE A 67 -26.04 25.94 0.39
N ASP A 68 -27.18 25.31 0.15
CA ASP A 68 -27.36 24.44 -1.01
C ASP A 68 -27.84 25.31 -2.19
N VAL A 69 -27.19 25.17 -3.34
CA VAL A 69 -27.52 25.88 -4.59
C VAL A 69 -27.53 24.91 -5.75
N LEU A 70 -28.32 25.19 -6.77
CA LEU A 70 -28.30 24.43 -8.02
C LEU A 70 -27.36 25.12 -9.01
N CYS A 71 -26.44 24.36 -9.61
CA CYS A 71 -25.60 24.84 -10.70
C CYS A 71 -25.77 23.88 -11.87
N SER A 72 -26.42 24.33 -12.94
CA SER A 72 -26.70 23.49 -14.12
C SER A 72 -27.44 22.18 -13.77
N HIS A 73 -28.45 22.27 -12.89
CA HIS A 73 -29.25 21.14 -12.36
C HIS A 73 -28.49 20.17 -11.43
N VAL A 74 -27.24 20.46 -11.08
CA VAL A 74 -26.48 19.70 -10.08
C VAL A 74 -26.56 20.43 -8.74
N PRO A 75 -26.98 19.78 -7.64
CA PRO A 75 -26.97 20.39 -6.31
C PRO A 75 -25.52 20.53 -5.80
N ILE A 76 -25.17 21.74 -5.40
CA ILE A 76 -23.84 22.11 -4.90
C ILE A 76 -23.97 22.74 -3.53
N ARG A 77 -23.11 22.31 -2.60
CA ARG A 77 -22.90 23.01 -1.33
C ARG A 77 -21.93 24.16 -1.53
N CYS A 78 -22.48 25.36 -1.47
CA CYS A 78 -21.74 26.59 -1.52
C CYS A 78 -21.53 27.12 -0.11
N GLY A 79 -20.32 27.60 0.21
CA GLY A 79 -20.01 28.06 1.55
C GLY A 79 -19.18 29.33 1.59
N GLN A 80 -19.36 30.07 2.67
CA GLN A 80 -18.50 31.18 3.02
C GLN A 80 -17.74 30.84 4.29
N ALA A 81 -16.43 30.73 4.14
CA ALA A 81 -15.51 30.39 5.22
C ALA A 81 -14.71 31.62 5.67
N ASP A 82 -14.36 31.67 6.96
CA ASP A 82 -13.42 32.65 7.49
C ASP A 82 -11.96 32.22 7.30
N VAL A 83 -11.03 33.12 7.61
CA VAL A 83 -9.59 32.86 7.47
C VAL A 83 -9.12 31.73 8.40
N ALA A 84 -9.74 31.61 9.57
CA ALA A 84 -9.42 30.54 10.52
C ALA A 84 -9.80 29.17 9.96
N PHE A 85 -10.96 29.04 9.29
CA PHE A 85 -11.35 27.82 8.59
C PHE A 85 -10.32 27.43 7.53
N PHE A 86 -9.93 28.34 6.62
CA PHE A 86 -8.95 27.98 5.58
C PHE A 86 -7.58 27.61 6.15
N LYS A 87 -7.18 28.23 7.27
CA LYS A 87 -5.95 27.88 7.98
C LYS A 87 -6.01 26.49 8.61
N GLN A 88 -7.14 26.14 9.22
CA GLN A 88 -7.35 24.83 9.85
C GLN A 88 -7.64 23.72 8.83
N ALA A 89 -8.26 24.05 7.71
CA ALA A 89 -8.59 23.11 6.65
C ALA A 89 -7.36 22.74 5.80
N GLU A 90 -6.36 23.62 5.75
CA GLU A 90 -5.13 23.49 4.93
C GLU A 90 -5.37 23.01 3.49
N LEU A 91 -6.49 23.44 2.89
CA LEU A 91 -6.92 22.96 1.58
C LEU A 91 -5.83 23.16 0.52
N ARG A 92 -5.36 22.06 -0.06
CA ARG A 92 -4.34 22.09 -1.11
C ARG A 92 -4.90 22.71 -2.39
N LEU A 93 -4.32 23.83 -2.80
CA LEU A 93 -4.62 24.50 -4.07
C LEU A 93 -3.90 23.79 -5.22
N LYS A 94 -4.66 23.30 -6.21
CA LYS A 94 -4.11 22.86 -7.50
C LYS A 94 -3.64 24.06 -8.32
N GLU A 95 -4.49 25.08 -8.44
CA GLU A 95 -4.21 26.28 -9.22
C GLU A 95 -4.94 27.50 -8.63
N GLY A 96 -4.35 28.69 -8.75
CA GLY A 96 -5.01 29.95 -8.37
C GLY A 96 -4.87 30.32 -6.90
N ARG A 97 -5.94 30.91 -6.33
CA ARG A 97 -5.94 31.47 -4.97
C ARG A 97 -7.32 31.38 -4.31
N TYR A 98 -7.37 31.58 -3.00
CA TYR A 98 -8.62 31.76 -2.25
C TYR A 98 -9.39 33.03 -2.70
N PRO A 99 -10.73 33.04 -2.60
CA PRO A 99 -11.56 34.18 -2.97
C PRO A 99 -11.34 35.33 -1.96
N GLN A 100 -11.15 36.55 -2.49
CA GLN A 100 -10.92 37.76 -1.69
C GLN A 100 -12.03 38.79 -1.85
N LYS A 101 -12.80 38.71 -2.95
CA LYS A 101 -13.83 39.68 -3.31
C LYS A 101 -15.17 38.99 -3.60
N PRO A 102 -16.30 39.69 -3.41
CA PRO A 102 -17.61 39.30 -3.94
C PRO A 102 -17.54 38.87 -5.41
N GLY A 103 -18.16 37.74 -5.72
CA GLY A 103 -18.18 37.16 -7.07
C GLY A 103 -16.96 36.30 -7.42
N GLU A 104 -16.00 36.12 -6.52
CA GLU A 104 -14.90 35.17 -6.70
C GLU A 104 -15.21 33.83 -6.01
N ALA A 105 -14.91 32.71 -6.68
CA ALA A 105 -15.13 31.37 -6.15
C ALA A 105 -13.87 30.49 -6.18
N LEU A 106 -13.73 29.65 -5.16
CA LEU A 106 -12.82 28.52 -5.12
C LEU A 106 -13.66 27.24 -5.22
N ILE A 107 -13.27 26.31 -6.08
CA ILE A 107 -14.04 25.09 -6.34
C ILE A 107 -13.16 23.84 -6.29
N GLU A 108 -13.73 22.74 -5.82
CA GLU A 108 -13.09 21.43 -5.80
C GLU A 108 -12.97 20.83 -7.21
N SER A 109 -11.88 20.14 -7.52
CA SER A 109 -11.71 19.53 -8.85
C SER A 109 -12.76 18.45 -9.17
N SER A 110 -13.17 17.64 -8.20
CA SER A 110 -14.26 16.66 -8.40
C SER A 110 -15.59 17.32 -8.75
N MET A 111 -15.88 18.49 -8.18
CA MET A 111 -17.08 19.24 -8.49
C MET A 111 -17.04 19.82 -9.91
N LEU A 112 -15.85 20.20 -10.40
CA LEU A 112 -15.69 20.58 -11.81
C LEU A 112 -15.93 19.40 -12.75
N ASP A 113 -15.48 18.20 -12.38
CA ASP A 113 -15.73 16.98 -13.14
C ASP A 113 -17.23 16.67 -13.23
N GLU A 114 -17.94 16.74 -12.11
CA GLU A 114 -19.39 16.52 -12.03
C GLU A 114 -20.18 17.59 -12.81
N LEU A 115 -19.72 18.84 -12.77
CA LEU A 115 -20.26 19.94 -13.59
C LEU A 115 -19.85 19.87 -15.08
N LYS A 116 -18.99 18.91 -15.46
CA LYS A 116 -18.42 18.77 -16.81
C LYS A 116 -17.69 20.04 -17.28
N ARG A 117 -16.99 20.71 -16.37
CA ARG A 117 -16.22 21.93 -16.59
C ARG A 117 -14.73 21.66 -16.57
N SER A 118 -13.99 22.42 -17.38
CA SER A 118 -12.54 22.28 -17.47
C SER A 118 -11.80 22.82 -16.24
N TYR A 119 -10.56 22.40 -16.01
CA TYR A 119 -9.72 22.94 -14.94
C TYR A 119 -9.01 24.24 -15.40
N ILE A 120 -9.78 25.28 -15.72
CA ILE A 120 -9.27 26.60 -16.12
C ILE A 120 -9.83 27.67 -15.19
N LEU A 121 -8.97 28.58 -14.72
CA LEU A 121 -9.38 29.75 -13.95
C LEU A 121 -10.08 30.81 -14.82
N GLY A 122 -10.95 31.61 -14.23
CA GLY A 122 -11.69 32.67 -14.89
C GLY A 122 -13.00 32.24 -15.55
N GLN A 123 -13.39 30.97 -15.40
CA GLN A 123 -14.70 30.49 -15.81
C GLN A 123 -15.79 31.03 -14.90
N GLU A 124 -16.94 31.38 -15.49
CA GLU A 124 -18.11 31.87 -14.76
C GLU A 124 -19.10 30.72 -14.53
N LEU A 125 -19.58 30.59 -13.29
CA LEU A 125 -20.61 29.64 -12.87
C LEU A 125 -21.89 30.39 -12.52
N LYS A 126 -23.02 29.84 -12.97
CA LYS A 126 -24.36 30.30 -12.63
C LYS A 126 -24.89 29.47 -11.47
N LEU A 127 -25.09 30.09 -10.32
CA LEU A 127 -25.65 29.49 -9.12
C LEU A 127 -27.11 29.92 -8.98
N GLU A 128 -28.03 28.97 -8.87
CA GLU A 128 -29.46 29.17 -8.73
C GLU A 128 -29.84 28.82 -7.29
N LEU A 129 -30.33 29.80 -6.53
CA LEU A 129 -30.81 29.59 -5.17
C LEU A 129 -32.24 29.06 -5.18
N GLU A 130 -32.66 28.41 -4.08
CA GLU A 130 -34.05 27.95 -3.90
C GLU A 130 -35.10 29.06 -4.08
N ASN A 131 -34.72 30.31 -3.79
CA ASN A 131 -35.58 31.49 -3.94
C ASN A 131 -35.65 32.03 -5.40
N GLU A 132 -35.19 31.25 -6.38
CA GLU A 132 -35.04 31.64 -7.80
C GLU A 132 -34.04 32.79 -8.06
N GLU A 133 -33.27 33.21 -7.05
CA GLU A 133 -32.20 34.19 -7.23
C GLU A 133 -31.00 33.56 -7.95
N ILE A 134 -30.45 34.27 -8.94
CA ILE A 134 -29.33 33.80 -9.75
C ILE A 134 -28.08 34.61 -9.40
N TRP A 135 -27.03 33.91 -8.98
CA TRP A 135 -25.71 34.50 -8.74
C TRP A 135 -24.69 34.02 -9.77
N PHE A 136 -23.82 34.93 -10.16
CA PHE A 136 -22.70 34.62 -11.05
C PHE A 136 -21.39 34.73 -10.27
N VAL A 137 -20.58 33.67 -10.33
CA VAL A 137 -19.29 33.62 -9.66
C VAL A 137 -18.20 33.22 -10.64
N THR A 138 -17.04 33.86 -10.54
CA THR A 138 -15.85 33.56 -11.34
C THR A 138 -14.88 32.68 -10.55
N ILE A 139 -14.47 31.56 -11.12
CA ILE A 139 -13.51 30.64 -10.50
C ILE A 139 -12.12 31.30 -10.46
N VAL A 140 -11.58 31.56 -9.28
CA VAL A 140 -10.24 32.14 -9.06
C VAL A 140 -9.24 31.15 -8.45
N GLY A 141 -9.72 29.98 -8.02
CA GLY A 141 -8.88 28.89 -7.54
C GLY A 141 -9.56 27.54 -7.69
N ILE A 142 -8.74 26.49 -7.77
CA ILE A 142 -9.17 25.09 -7.82
C ILE A 142 -8.42 24.33 -6.72
N THR A 143 -9.14 23.57 -5.88
CA THR A 143 -8.54 22.69 -4.87
C THR A 143 -8.49 21.24 -5.33
N ASP A 144 -7.62 20.46 -4.67
CA ASP A 144 -7.77 19.00 -4.65
C ASP A 144 -9.12 18.59 -4.05
N SER A 145 -9.55 17.36 -4.36
CA SER A 145 -10.76 16.78 -3.80
C SER A 145 -10.53 16.42 -2.34
N TYR A 146 -11.06 17.22 -1.41
CA TYR A 146 -10.81 17.10 0.03
C TYR A 146 -12.01 16.49 0.77
N ARG A 147 -13.23 16.60 0.22
CA ARG A 147 -14.46 16.15 0.90
C ARG A 147 -14.52 14.63 1.05
N SER A 148 -13.98 13.87 0.10
CA SER A 148 -13.84 12.40 0.17
C SER A 148 -12.88 11.97 1.30
N GLY A 149 -11.94 12.84 1.65
CA GLY A 149 -10.97 12.61 2.71
C GLY A 149 -11.51 12.83 4.11
N TRP A 150 -12.56 13.64 4.29
CA TRP A 150 -12.98 14.13 5.60
C TRP A 150 -14.17 13.35 6.17
N THR A 151 -14.16 13.09 7.47
CA THR A 151 -15.33 12.55 8.18
C THR A 151 -16.44 13.60 8.13
N TRP A 152 -17.61 13.26 7.57
CA TRP A 152 -18.69 14.20 7.19
C TRP A 152 -18.28 15.27 6.15
N GLY A 153 -17.28 15.01 5.30
CA GLY A 153 -16.91 15.93 4.21
C GLY A 153 -18.04 16.21 3.21
N ASN A 154 -19.00 15.30 3.09
CA ASN A 154 -20.24 15.54 2.34
C ASN A 154 -20.99 16.78 2.86
N ARG A 155 -20.93 17.08 4.17
CA ARG A 155 -21.52 18.29 4.79
C ARG A 155 -20.71 19.57 4.56
N MET A 156 -19.49 19.48 4.03
CA MET A 156 -18.66 20.66 3.73
C MET A 156 -18.92 21.20 2.32
N PRO A 157 -18.59 22.48 2.04
CA PRO A 157 -18.80 23.08 0.73
C PRO A 157 -17.85 22.55 -0.35
N SER A 158 -18.36 22.14 -1.50
CA SER A 158 -17.52 21.92 -2.68
C SER A 158 -17.13 23.22 -3.39
N LEU A 159 -17.86 24.31 -3.11
CA LEU A 159 -17.57 25.64 -3.64
C LEU A 159 -17.52 26.66 -2.50
N PHE A 160 -16.44 27.45 -2.44
CA PHE A 160 -16.32 28.58 -1.52
C PHE A 160 -16.45 29.90 -2.26
N THR A 161 -17.35 30.77 -1.80
CA THR A 161 -17.51 32.14 -2.31
C THR A 161 -17.84 33.08 -1.16
N THR A 162 -17.64 34.37 -1.37
CA THR A 162 -18.12 35.39 -0.43
C THR A 162 -19.59 35.67 -0.72
N LEU A 163 -20.47 35.13 0.12
CA LEU A 163 -21.92 35.24 0.01
C LEU A 163 -22.39 36.62 0.54
N PRO A 164 -23.40 37.28 -0.06
CA PRO A 164 -24.12 38.35 0.60
C PRO A 164 -24.81 37.80 1.86
N THR A 165 -24.98 38.64 2.89
CA THR A 165 -25.42 38.26 4.25
C THR A 165 -26.64 37.33 4.25
N LEU A 166 -26.39 36.05 4.51
CA LEU A 166 -27.41 35.04 4.75
C LEU A 166 -27.91 35.17 6.19
N GLN A 167 -29.19 35.52 6.36
CA GLN A 167 -29.80 35.74 7.67
C GLN A 167 -30.14 34.44 8.42
N ASP A 168 -30.04 33.26 7.80
CA ASP A 168 -30.51 32.00 8.40
C ASP A 168 -29.63 30.76 8.08
N SER A 169 -28.34 30.97 7.78
CA SER A 169 -27.45 29.84 7.44
C SER A 169 -26.99 29.07 8.68
N ARG A 170 -27.20 27.75 8.69
CA ARG A 170 -26.58 26.84 9.66
C ARG A 170 -25.05 26.90 9.50
N ALA A 171 -24.34 27.18 10.59
CA ALA A 171 -22.89 27.25 10.58
C ALA A 171 -22.31 25.88 10.94
N SER A 172 -21.27 25.47 10.21
CA SER A 172 -20.39 24.39 10.63
C SER A 172 -19.07 24.99 11.11
N LEU A 173 -18.47 24.37 12.12
CA LEU A 173 -17.27 24.85 12.78
C LEU A 173 -16.17 23.81 12.68
N LEU A 174 -14.96 24.28 12.40
CA LEU A 174 -13.74 23.53 12.64
C LEU A 174 -13.15 24.05 13.96
N LEU A 175 -12.86 23.12 14.86
CA LEU A 175 -12.33 23.39 16.19
C LEU A 175 -10.91 22.87 16.28
N GLN A 176 -10.02 23.73 16.76
CA GLN A 176 -8.68 23.37 17.13
C GLN A 176 -8.52 23.62 18.63
N SER A 177 -8.20 22.56 19.37
CA SER A 177 -7.96 22.64 20.81
C SER A 177 -6.55 23.11 21.11
N GLN A 178 -6.36 23.62 22.34
CA GLN A 178 -5.01 23.78 22.86
C GLN A 178 -4.36 22.42 23.11
N GLU A 179 -3.05 22.36 22.94
CA GLU A 179 -2.24 21.14 23.11
C GLU A 179 -2.57 20.42 24.43
N GLY A 180 -2.96 19.16 24.33
CA GLY A 180 -3.31 18.28 25.45
C GLY A 180 -4.80 18.23 25.83
N TRP A 181 -5.67 18.97 25.13
CA TRP A 181 -7.12 19.00 25.39
C TRP A 181 -7.96 18.29 24.32
N GLU A 182 -7.33 17.69 23.31
CA GLU A 182 -7.97 17.12 22.12
C GLU A 182 -8.98 16.02 22.48
N GLN A 183 -8.67 15.23 23.51
CA GLN A 183 -9.52 14.11 23.96
C GLN A 183 -10.68 14.56 24.85
N SER A 184 -10.65 15.78 25.38
CA SER A 184 -11.68 16.32 26.28
C SER A 184 -12.75 17.13 25.54
N LEU A 185 -12.56 17.40 24.24
CA LEU A 185 -13.52 18.12 23.41
C LEU A 185 -14.92 17.47 23.39
N PRO A 186 -15.07 16.13 23.19
CA PRO A 186 -16.40 15.51 23.11
C PRO A 186 -17.18 15.60 24.43
N ASP A 187 -16.51 15.40 25.56
CA ASP A 187 -17.13 15.43 26.89
C ASP A 187 -17.65 16.81 27.28
N LYS A 188 -16.93 17.85 26.87
CA LYS A 188 -17.31 19.24 27.15
C LYS A 188 -18.43 19.74 26.24
N MET A 189 -18.56 19.16 25.05
CA MET A 189 -19.46 19.65 23.99
C MET A 189 -20.58 18.66 23.63
N ARG A 190 -21.06 17.89 24.61
CA ARG A 190 -22.15 16.90 24.44
C ARG A 190 -23.45 17.45 23.84
N SER A 191 -23.67 18.76 23.91
CA SER A 191 -24.85 19.43 23.32
C SER A 191 -24.70 19.69 21.82
N LEU A 192 -23.49 19.58 21.25
CA LEU A 192 -23.21 19.84 19.85
C LEU A 192 -23.03 18.50 19.10
N LYS A 193 -23.55 18.43 17.87
CA LYS A 193 -23.27 17.31 16.97
C LYS A 193 -21.85 17.46 16.44
N MET A 194 -20.94 16.61 16.91
CA MET A 194 -19.50 16.73 16.68
C MET A 194 -18.88 15.42 16.24
N VAL A 195 -17.89 15.52 15.37
CA VAL A 195 -17.05 14.41 14.94
C VAL A 195 -15.58 14.79 15.08
N MET A 196 -14.76 13.85 15.53
CA MET A 196 -13.32 14.04 15.67
C MET A 196 -12.62 13.74 14.34
N ASN A 197 -11.49 14.42 14.09
CA ASN A 197 -10.61 14.08 12.99
C ASN A 197 -9.79 12.83 13.31
N GLU A 198 -10.44 11.67 13.21
CA GLU A 198 -9.79 10.39 13.53
C GLU A 198 -8.72 9.99 12.51
N ARG A 199 -8.86 10.44 11.25
CA ARG A 199 -7.91 10.16 10.17
C ARG A 199 -6.55 10.81 10.41
N LEU A 200 -6.52 12.00 11.02
CA LEU A 200 -5.27 12.63 11.48
C LEU A 200 -4.57 11.79 12.57
N LYS A 201 -5.34 11.20 13.50
CA LYS A 201 -4.82 10.37 14.60
C LYS A 201 -4.35 8.98 14.13
N GLN A 202 -4.98 8.43 13.08
CA GLN A 202 -4.61 7.16 12.45
C GLN A 202 -3.45 7.31 11.46
N SER A 203 -3.05 8.54 11.11
CA SER A 203 -2.01 8.82 10.14
C SER A 203 -0.56 8.46 10.49
N PRO A 204 -0.14 8.05 11.71
CA PRO A 204 1.18 7.44 11.83
C PRO A 204 1.05 5.98 11.36
N GLN A 205 0.98 5.77 10.04
CA GLN A 205 1.36 4.49 9.45
C GLN A 205 2.78 4.13 9.95
N PRO A 206 3.13 2.83 9.99
CA PRO A 206 4.37 2.41 10.60
C PRO A 206 5.54 3.01 9.82
N ALA A 207 6.08 4.08 10.38
CA ALA A 207 7.51 4.36 10.48
C ALA A 207 8.35 3.73 9.37
N SER A 208 8.80 4.54 8.41
CA SER A 208 9.60 4.12 7.25
C SER A 208 10.41 2.86 7.56
N THR A 209 10.13 1.75 6.89
CA THR A 209 10.78 0.45 7.17
C THR A 209 12.32 0.56 7.21
N LEU A 210 12.87 1.56 6.51
CA LEU A 210 14.26 2.03 6.59
C LEU A 210 14.73 2.46 7.99
N SER A 211 14.00 3.34 8.69
CA SER A 211 14.44 3.88 9.98
C SER A 211 14.57 2.77 11.03
N TRP A 212 13.58 1.88 11.11
CA TRP A 212 13.58 0.76 12.04
C TRP A 212 14.61 -0.30 11.67
N SER A 213 14.80 -0.59 10.40
CA SER A 213 15.88 -1.50 9.97
C SER A 213 17.28 -0.93 10.28
N MET A 214 17.49 0.40 10.19
CA MET A 214 18.74 1.03 10.66
C MET A 214 18.90 0.93 12.17
N VAL A 215 17.83 1.15 12.96
CA VAL A 215 17.84 1.00 14.42
C VAL A 215 18.14 -0.45 14.82
N ILE A 216 17.51 -1.43 14.18
CA ILE A 216 17.75 -2.86 14.42
C ILE A 216 19.18 -3.23 14.02
N LEU A 217 19.66 -2.78 12.86
CA LEU A 217 21.02 -3.01 12.41
C LEU A 217 22.04 -2.42 13.39
N ALA A 218 21.77 -1.24 13.94
CA ALA A 218 22.60 -0.61 14.95
C ALA A 218 22.67 -1.44 16.24
N LEU A 219 21.52 -1.91 16.75
CA LEU A 219 21.44 -2.79 17.93
C LEU A 219 22.19 -4.12 17.73
N VAL A 220 22.10 -4.69 16.53
CA VAL A 220 22.82 -5.91 16.18
C VAL A 220 24.33 -5.64 16.08
N ALA A 221 24.72 -4.51 15.48
CA ALA A 221 26.11 -4.10 15.32
C ALA A 221 26.82 -3.81 16.66
N THR A 222 26.13 -3.18 17.64
CA THR A 222 26.70 -2.91 18.97
C THR A 222 27.03 -4.15 19.76
N VAL A 223 26.28 -5.24 19.57
CA VAL A 223 26.57 -6.51 20.26
C VAL A 223 27.63 -7.30 19.49
N LEU A 224 27.44 -7.49 18.19
CA LEU A 224 28.24 -8.41 17.39
C LEU A 224 29.67 -7.92 17.20
N PHE A 225 29.89 -6.65 16.86
CA PHE A 225 31.24 -6.17 16.53
C PHE A 225 32.20 -6.18 17.72
N PRO A 226 31.84 -5.66 18.90
CA PRO A 226 32.76 -5.71 20.04
C PRO A 226 32.91 -7.14 20.57
N TRP A 227 31.90 -8.00 20.47
CA TRP A 227 32.07 -9.43 20.77
C TRP A 227 33.09 -10.09 19.83
N ILE A 228 32.93 -9.95 18.51
CA ILE A 228 33.87 -10.49 17.52
C ILE A 228 35.28 -9.95 17.78
N TRP A 229 35.42 -8.64 17.98
CA TRP A 229 36.69 -8.00 18.29
C TRP A 229 37.34 -8.57 19.56
N MET A 230 36.58 -8.71 20.64
CA MET A 230 37.05 -9.30 21.89
C MET A 230 37.50 -10.74 21.72
N THR A 231 36.77 -11.55 20.95
CA THR A 231 37.21 -12.92 20.64
C THR A 231 38.48 -12.96 19.77
N ILE A 232 38.71 -11.97 18.90
CA ILE A 232 39.94 -11.87 18.11
C ILE A 232 41.10 -11.42 18.99
N LEU A 233 40.88 -10.44 19.88
CA LEU A 233 41.89 -9.89 20.79
C LEU A 233 42.40 -10.95 21.76
N THR A 234 41.49 -11.68 22.42
CA THR A 234 41.84 -12.75 23.36
C THR A 234 42.64 -13.86 22.70
N ARG A 235 42.39 -14.15 21.42
CA ARG A 235 43.18 -15.12 20.63
C ARG A 235 44.54 -14.59 20.22
N LYS A 236 44.61 -13.36 19.71
CA LYS A 236 45.86 -12.77 19.24
C LYS A 236 46.86 -12.58 20.40
N ARG A 237 46.35 -12.35 21.60
CA ARG A 237 47.13 -12.12 22.83
C ARG A 237 47.01 -13.26 23.84
N GLU A 238 46.68 -14.47 23.40
CA GLU A 238 46.52 -15.62 24.30
C GLU A 238 47.79 -15.91 25.11
N MET A 239 48.95 -15.77 24.46
CA MET A 239 50.27 -15.96 25.09
C MET A 239 50.61 -14.84 26.09
N ASP A 240 50.29 -13.59 25.77
CA ASP A 240 50.49 -12.47 26.71
C ASP A 240 49.57 -12.60 27.93
N LEU A 241 48.33 -13.03 27.71
CA LEU A 241 47.35 -13.26 28.78
C LEU A 241 47.74 -14.44 29.68
N SER A 242 48.33 -15.50 29.13
CA SER A 242 48.85 -16.61 29.93
C SER A 242 50.09 -16.19 30.74
N ILE A 243 50.99 -15.37 30.19
CA ILE A 243 52.12 -14.77 30.91
C ILE A 243 51.64 -13.87 32.06
N LEU A 244 50.57 -13.08 31.86
CA LEU A 244 49.99 -12.25 32.91
C LEU A 244 49.35 -13.09 34.03
N LYS A 245 48.70 -14.21 33.70
CA LYS A 245 48.20 -15.16 34.70
C LYS A 245 49.35 -15.84 35.46
N LEU A 246 50.44 -16.18 34.77
CA LEU A 246 51.67 -16.74 35.36
C LEU A 246 52.34 -15.78 36.36
N ARG A 247 52.23 -14.47 36.13
CA ARG A 247 52.69 -13.42 37.06
C ARG A 247 51.74 -13.18 38.25
N GLY A 248 50.71 -14.02 38.42
CA GLY A 248 49.78 -13.96 39.55
C GLY A 248 48.53 -13.10 39.35
N ARG A 249 48.27 -12.60 38.13
CA ARG A 249 47.07 -11.80 37.86
C ARG A 249 45.83 -12.69 37.74
N SER A 250 44.82 -12.44 38.57
CA SER A 250 43.60 -13.25 38.57
C SER A 250 42.74 -13.01 37.32
N SER A 251 41.95 -14.02 36.92
CA SER A 251 40.99 -13.87 35.81
C SER A 251 39.95 -12.77 36.05
N ARG A 252 39.65 -12.44 37.31
CA ARG A 252 38.75 -11.33 37.67
C ARG A 252 39.40 -9.97 37.38
N GLN A 253 40.67 -9.80 37.74
CA GLN A 253 41.43 -8.57 37.45
C GLN A 253 41.60 -8.34 35.94
N LEU A 254 41.84 -9.40 35.17
CA LEU A 254 41.88 -9.31 33.70
C LEU A 254 40.51 -8.92 33.10
N CYS A 255 39.40 -9.43 33.65
CA CYS A 255 38.07 -9.02 33.22
C CYS A 255 37.82 -7.54 33.54
N THR A 256 38.22 -7.04 34.72
CA THR A 256 38.06 -5.62 35.06
C THR A 256 38.90 -4.70 34.18
N ASP A 257 40.10 -5.13 33.78
CA ASP A 257 40.95 -4.35 32.87
C ASP A 257 40.37 -4.29 31.45
N LEU A 258 39.84 -5.42 30.95
CA LEU A 258 39.14 -5.46 29.67
C LEU A 258 37.84 -4.63 29.71
N LEU A 259 37.13 -4.63 30.84
CA LEU A 259 35.93 -3.80 31.06
C LEU A 259 36.26 -2.31 30.96
N ARG A 260 37.35 -1.89 31.60
CA ARG A 260 37.84 -0.51 31.48
C ARG A 260 38.16 -0.14 30.04
N ILE A 261 38.79 -1.03 29.27
CA ILE A 261 39.13 -0.78 27.86
C ILE A 261 37.86 -0.66 27.00
N LEU A 262 36.84 -1.49 27.25
CA LEU A 262 35.57 -1.40 26.53
C LEU A 262 34.88 -0.06 26.79
N TYR A 263 34.77 0.34 28.06
CA TYR A 263 34.19 1.64 28.41
C TYR A 263 34.99 2.81 27.82
N LEU A 264 36.33 2.74 27.83
CA LEU A 264 37.16 3.79 27.24
C LEU A 264 36.92 3.95 25.72
N ALA A 265 36.61 2.85 25.04
CA ALA A 265 36.33 2.85 23.61
C ALA A 265 34.93 3.39 23.26
N GLU A 266 34.00 3.43 24.22
CA GLU A 266 32.63 3.90 24.06
C GLU A 266 32.44 5.38 24.43
N ILE A 267 33.41 6.01 25.12
CA ILE A 267 33.36 7.42 25.51
C ILE A 267 32.94 8.34 24.33
N PRO A 268 33.50 8.21 23.11
CA PRO A 268 33.08 9.05 21.98
C PRO A 268 31.60 8.86 21.60
N SER A 269 31.10 7.62 21.61
CA SER A 269 29.70 7.32 21.33
C SER A 269 28.78 7.85 22.43
N LEU A 270 29.18 7.73 23.70
CA LEU A 270 28.42 8.27 24.83
C LEU A 270 28.29 9.80 24.75
N ILE A 271 29.36 10.52 24.37
CA ILE A 271 29.31 11.97 24.20
C ILE A 271 28.29 12.36 23.11
N ILE A 272 28.32 11.65 21.97
CA ILE A 272 27.38 11.90 20.86
C ILE A 272 25.93 11.62 21.30
N THR A 273 25.68 10.49 21.97
CA THR A 273 24.33 10.14 22.44
C THR A 273 23.82 11.11 23.51
N ILE A 274 24.68 11.59 24.42
CA ILE A 274 24.29 12.61 25.40
C ILE A 274 23.86 13.91 24.69
N VAL A 275 24.59 14.32 23.65
CA VAL A 275 24.19 15.48 22.83
C VAL A 275 22.88 15.19 22.09
N ALA A 276 22.70 13.98 21.55
CA ALA A 276 21.48 13.58 20.84
C ALA A 276 20.25 13.52 21.76
N CYS A 277 20.39 13.13 23.03
CA CYS A 277 19.30 13.09 24.02
C CYS A 277 18.62 14.45 24.25
N PHE A 278 19.29 15.57 23.95
CA PHE A 278 18.67 16.90 24.01
C PHE A 278 17.66 17.15 22.88
N TRP A 279 17.78 16.42 21.77
CA TRP A 279 16.97 16.61 20.57
C TRP A 279 16.03 15.42 20.29
N ILE A 280 16.41 14.22 20.73
CA ILE A 280 15.71 12.96 20.45
C ILE A 280 15.47 12.21 21.79
N PRO A 281 14.24 12.24 22.35
CA PRO A 281 13.93 11.59 23.62
C PRO A 281 14.12 10.06 23.63
N TRP A 282 14.11 9.42 22.46
CA TRP A 282 14.30 7.98 22.34
C TRP A 282 15.77 7.55 22.40
N SER A 283 16.72 8.48 22.28
CA SER A 283 18.17 8.20 22.40
C SER A 283 18.58 7.78 23.82
N TRP A 284 17.72 8.01 24.82
CA TRP A 284 17.90 7.46 26.18
C TRP A 284 17.94 5.92 26.20
N ILE A 285 17.20 5.26 25.32
CA ILE A 285 17.24 3.79 25.19
C ILE A 285 18.64 3.34 24.73
N TRP A 286 19.27 4.11 23.85
CA TRP A 286 20.62 3.84 23.37
C TRP A 286 21.69 4.11 24.42
N LEU A 287 21.52 5.14 25.23
CA LEU A 287 22.39 5.41 26.38
C LEU A 287 22.40 4.21 27.35
N VAL A 288 21.22 3.65 27.64
CA VAL A 288 21.10 2.43 28.47
C VAL A 288 21.76 1.24 27.78
N SER A 289 21.55 1.07 26.48
CA SER A 289 22.21 0.01 25.70
C SER A 289 23.73 0.10 25.80
N LEU A 290 24.31 1.27 25.49
CA LEU A 290 25.76 1.50 25.55
C LEU A 290 26.34 1.23 26.95
N THR A 291 25.64 1.58 28.03
CA THR A 291 26.16 1.33 29.39
C THR A 291 26.14 -0.16 29.80
N LEU A 292 25.18 -0.94 29.31
CA LEU A 292 25.01 -2.37 29.63
C LEU A 292 25.83 -3.30 28.73
N MET A 293 26.10 -2.91 27.48
CA MET A 293 26.78 -3.75 26.49
C MET A 293 28.17 -4.27 26.94
N PRO A 294 29.08 -3.44 27.51
CA PRO A 294 30.38 -3.91 28.00
C PRO A 294 30.28 -5.03 29.03
N ILE A 295 29.26 -4.97 29.90
CA ILE A 295 29.01 -5.96 30.95
C ILE A 295 28.57 -7.29 30.34
N LEU A 296 27.62 -7.25 29.40
CA LEU A 296 27.13 -8.43 28.67
C LEU A 296 28.26 -9.13 27.89
N ILE A 297 29.04 -8.36 27.14
CA ILE A 297 30.13 -8.90 26.31
C ILE A 297 31.23 -9.53 27.17
N ILE A 298 31.54 -8.94 28.33
CA ILE A 298 32.50 -9.52 29.27
C ILE A 298 31.94 -10.73 30.01
N GLY A 299 30.64 -10.77 30.31
CA GLY A 299 29.97 -11.95 30.83
C GLY A 299 30.20 -13.17 29.93
N VAL A 300 30.01 -13.00 28.62
CA VAL A 300 30.24 -14.05 27.60
C VAL A 300 31.74 -14.36 27.44
N CYS A 301 32.60 -13.34 27.46
CA CYS A 301 34.04 -13.51 27.29
C CYS A 301 34.75 -14.08 28.53
N ARG A 302 34.15 -13.98 29.72
CA ARG A 302 34.68 -14.54 30.97
C ARG A 302 34.88 -16.05 30.86
N HIS A 303 33.96 -16.75 30.19
CA HIS A 303 34.09 -18.18 29.94
C HIS A 303 35.30 -18.50 29.04
N GLN A 304 35.54 -17.67 28.02
CA GLN A 304 36.73 -17.79 27.16
C GLN A 304 38.03 -17.50 27.93
N LEU A 305 38.06 -16.47 28.78
CA LEU A 305 39.24 -16.19 29.62
C LEU A 305 39.51 -17.29 30.63
N GLN A 306 38.48 -17.92 31.20
CA GLN A 306 38.62 -19.05 32.13
C GLN A 306 39.20 -20.29 31.44
N SER A 307 38.91 -20.49 30.15
CA SER A 307 39.45 -21.60 29.37
C SER A 307 40.96 -21.49 29.05
N ILE A 308 41.57 -20.31 29.19
CA ILE A 308 43.02 -20.13 28.98
C ILE A 308 43.76 -20.74 30.19
N PRO A 309 44.63 -21.75 29.97
CA PRO A 309 45.29 -22.47 31.06
C PRO A 309 46.17 -21.54 31.89
N SER A 310 45.93 -21.50 33.20
CA SER A 310 46.92 -21.04 34.16
C SER A 310 47.87 -22.20 34.38
N SER A 311 49.03 -22.20 33.72
CA SER A 311 50.08 -23.13 34.10
C SER A 311 50.38 -22.94 35.59
N ILE A 312 50.42 -24.07 36.29
CA ILE A 312 50.72 -24.22 37.70
C ILE A 312 51.94 -23.34 38.03
N ASN A 313 51.83 -22.55 39.10
CA ASN A 313 52.94 -21.79 39.67
C ASN A 313 54.22 -22.63 39.64
N ALA A 314 55.31 -22.10 39.09
CA ALA A 314 56.62 -22.76 39.12
C ALA A 314 57.21 -22.94 40.55
N TYR A 315 56.46 -22.54 41.58
CA TYR A 315 56.73 -22.81 43.00
C TYR A 315 55.86 -23.94 43.59
N GLY A 316 55.03 -24.59 42.78
CA GLY A 316 54.35 -25.83 43.14
C GLY A 316 55.33 -26.98 43.13
N THR A 317 55.52 -27.58 44.31
CA THR A 317 56.34 -28.74 44.63
C THR A 317 56.57 -29.75 43.50
N ALA A 318 57.80 -30.27 43.45
CA ALA A 318 58.37 -31.20 42.48
C ALA A 318 57.68 -32.56 42.29
N ASN A 319 56.43 -32.74 42.74
CA ASN A 319 55.66 -33.98 42.62
C ASN A 319 54.51 -33.92 41.60
N ALA A 320 54.45 -32.89 40.76
CA ALA A 320 53.45 -32.78 39.68
C ALA A 320 54.04 -32.94 38.28
N LEU A 321 55.10 -33.74 38.13
CA LEU A 321 55.77 -33.97 36.85
C LEU A 321 55.49 -35.38 36.33
N LEU A 322 54.92 -35.38 35.13
CA LEU A 322 54.72 -36.46 34.15
C LEU A 322 53.44 -37.30 34.33
N PRO A 323 52.46 -37.21 33.40
CA PRO A 323 51.52 -38.29 33.23
C PRO A 323 52.29 -39.52 32.75
N ASP A 324 52.07 -40.65 33.39
CA ASP A 324 52.65 -41.94 33.02
C ASP A 324 52.60 -42.16 31.51
N LEU A 325 53.78 -42.28 30.91
CA LEU A 325 53.97 -42.74 29.53
C LEU A 325 53.64 -44.24 29.47
N SER A 326 52.35 -44.56 29.52
CA SER A 326 51.80 -45.79 28.97
C SER A 326 51.01 -45.45 27.70
N VAL A 327 51.73 -45.01 26.66
CA VAL A 327 51.15 -44.91 25.32
C VAL A 327 50.85 -46.33 24.85
N ARG A 328 49.63 -46.81 25.08
CA ARG A 328 49.04 -47.84 24.23
C ARG A 328 49.11 -47.29 22.81
N THR A 329 49.88 -47.96 21.95
CA THR A 329 49.91 -47.71 20.51
C THR A 329 48.50 -47.93 19.96
N GLY A 330 47.69 -46.86 19.97
CA GLY A 330 46.41 -46.82 19.29
C GLY A 330 46.64 -46.95 17.79
N ASN A 331 45.71 -47.65 17.13
CA ASN A 331 45.69 -47.87 15.69
C ASN A 331 46.13 -46.64 14.89
N MET A 332 46.86 -46.87 13.78
CA MET A 332 47.25 -45.82 12.83
C MET A 332 46.06 -44.92 12.50
N MET A 333 46.16 -43.67 12.93
CA MET A 333 45.09 -42.70 12.78
C MET A 333 45.00 -42.29 11.31
N GLN A 334 43.94 -42.72 10.63
CA GLN A 334 43.75 -42.42 9.21
C GLN A 334 43.60 -40.90 8.98
N THR A 335 44.01 -40.44 7.79
CA THR A 335 43.98 -39.02 7.38
C THR A 335 42.61 -38.35 7.60
N HIS A 336 41.52 -39.09 7.41
CA HIS A 336 40.15 -38.63 7.66
C HIS A 336 39.86 -38.36 9.16
N GLN A 337 40.41 -39.17 10.06
CA GLN A 337 40.26 -39.01 11.52
C GLN A 337 41.11 -37.85 12.04
N LEU A 338 42.30 -37.66 11.45
CA LEU A 338 43.14 -36.51 11.75
C LEU A 338 42.45 -35.21 11.30
N ALA A 339 41.88 -35.19 10.09
CA ALA A 339 41.09 -34.06 9.60
C ALA A 339 39.86 -33.77 10.50
N SER A 340 39.18 -34.81 11.00
CA SER A 340 38.03 -34.64 11.90
C SER A 340 38.41 -34.15 13.30
N ARG A 341 39.58 -34.53 13.85
CA ARG A 341 40.10 -33.97 15.12
C ARG A 341 40.67 -32.55 14.96
N LEU A 342 41.37 -32.26 13.86
CA LEU A 342 41.82 -30.90 13.53
C LEU A 342 40.66 -29.93 13.31
N ARG A 343 39.48 -30.45 13.00
CA ARG A 343 38.23 -29.69 12.95
C ARG A 343 37.71 -29.38 14.35
N GLN A 344 37.83 -30.29 15.32
CA GLN A 344 37.36 -30.08 16.69
C GLN A 344 38.08 -28.90 17.38
N THR A 345 39.31 -28.59 16.98
CA THR A 345 40.06 -27.41 17.44
C THR A 345 39.54 -26.11 16.79
N GLY A 346 38.44 -25.59 17.35
CA GLY A 346 37.81 -24.33 16.95
C GLY A 346 36.40 -24.46 16.37
N ILE A 347 35.72 -25.60 16.59
CA ILE A 347 34.31 -25.84 16.21
C ILE A 347 33.38 -24.69 16.61
N HIS A 348 33.54 -24.14 17.82
CA HIS A 348 32.69 -23.03 18.28
C HIS A 348 32.82 -21.78 17.41
N LYS A 349 34.02 -21.49 16.91
CA LYS A 349 34.31 -20.32 16.07
C LYS A 349 33.68 -20.48 14.68
N GLN A 350 33.75 -21.69 14.14
CA GLN A 350 33.14 -22.03 12.86
C GLN A 350 31.61 -22.02 12.97
N ARG A 351 31.03 -22.48 14.10
CA ARG A 351 29.59 -22.43 14.35
C ARG A 351 29.05 -21.00 14.39
N ILE A 352 29.74 -20.06 15.06
CA ILE A 352 29.30 -18.67 15.13
C ILE A 352 29.29 -18.00 13.74
N HIS A 353 30.34 -18.20 12.93
CA HIS A 353 30.37 -17.64 11.58
C HIS A 353 29.36 -18.30 10.63
N LEU A 354 29.09 -19.61 10.79
CA LEU A 354 28.04 -20.30 10.05
C LEU A 354 26.63 -19.84 10.47
N LEU A 355 26.40 -19.57 11.76
CA LEU A 355 25.13 -19.01 12.24
C LEU A 355 24.92 -17.58 11.72
N ALA A 356 25.96 -16.74 11.74
CA ALA A 356 25.90 -15.40 11.17
C ALA A 356 25.63 -15.44 9.66
N LEU A 357 26.28 -16.34 8.93
CA LEU A 357 26.01 -16.57 7.51
C LEU A 357 24.56 -17.00 7.27
N GLY A 358 24.04 -17.94 8.07
CA GLY A 358 22.64 -18.39 7.97
C GLY A 358 21.64 -17.27 8.23
N PHE A 359 21.89 -16.41 9.22
CA PHE A 359 21.04 -15.26 9.52
C PHE A 359 21.03 -14.22 8.39
N CYS A 360 22.20 -13.90 7.81
CA CYS A 360 22.27 -12.96 6.67
C CYS A 360 21.55 -13.51 5.43
N ILE A 361 21.62 -14.81 5.16
CA ILE A 361 20.89 -15.44 4.05
C ILE A 361 19.38 -15.40 4.31
N MET A 362 18.95 -15.72 5.53
CA MET A 362 17.54 -15.66 5.91
C MET A 362 16.96 -14.25 5.72
N ILE A 363 17.66 -13.21 6.17
CA ILE A 363 17.26 -11.81 5.94
C ILE A 363 17.23 -11.51 4.44
N CYS A 364 18.25 -11.94 3.68
CA CYS A 364 18.31 -11.72 2.24
C CYS A 364 17.09 -12.33 1.52
N MET A 365 16.74 -13.58 1.84
CA MET A 365 15.59 -14.27 1.24
C MET A 365 14.27 -13.61 1.63
N LEU A 366 14.10 -13.27 2.91
CA LEU A 366 12.89 -12.59 3.39
C LEU A 366 12.70 -11.23 2.73
N SER A 367 13.78 -10.43 2.64
CA SER A 367 13.74 -9.12 1.97
C SER A 367 13.44 -9.21 0.48
N PHE A 368 13.92 -10.27 -0.20
CA PHE A 368 13.66 -10.48 -1.62
C PHE A 368 12.21 -10.91 -1.87
N PHE A 369 11.66 -11.76 -1.00
CA PHE A 369 10.26 -12.18 -1.08
C PHE A 369 9.32 -11.00 -0.85
N CYS A 370 9.51 -10.22 0.22
CA CYS A 370 8.70 -9.03 0.48
C CYS A 370 8.85 -7.98 -0.65
N ALA A 371 10.05 -7.83 -1.22
CA ALA A 371 10.24 -6.96 -2.38
C ALA A 371 9.43 -7.44 -3.59
N GLY A 372 9.36 -8.75 -3.82
CA GLY A 372 8.55 -9.35 -4.87
C GLY A 372 7.06 -9.07 -4.71
N GLN A 373 6.51 -9.22 -3.49
CA GLN A 373 5.10 -8.91 -3.22
C GLN A 373 4.77 -7.43 -3.44
N ILE A 374 5.60 -6.51 -2.90
CA ILE A 374 5.39 -5.06 -3.10
C ILE A 374 5.56 -4.69 -4.58
N GLN A 375 6.45 -5.35 -5.31
CA GLN A 375 6.61 -5.15 -6.75
C GLN A 375 5.38 -5.65 -7.53
N GLN A 376 4.78 -6.77 -7.12
CA GLN A 376 3.55 -7.26 -7.72
C GLN A 376 2.41 -6.25 -7.50
N GLN A 377 2.18 -5.82 -6.26
CA GLN A 377 1.20 -4.76 -5.95
C GLN A 377 1.46 -3.47 -6.74
N TYR A 378 2.72 -3.08 -6.90
CA TYR A 378 3.10 -1.93 -7.72
C TYR A 378 2.71 -2.13 -9.20
N ASN A 379 2.91 -3.33 -9.75
CA ASN A 379 2.52 -3.65 -11.13
C ASN A 379 1.00 -3.65 -11.28
N ASP A 380 0.27 -4.23 -10.32
CA ASP A 380 -1.19 -4.30 -10.34
C ASP A 380 -1.80 -2.89 -10.34
N ILE A 381 -1.34 -2.00 -9.44
CA ILE A 381 -1.77 -0.59 -9.42
C ILE A 381 -1.32 0.16 -10.68
N TRP A 382 -0.18 -0.20 -11.26
CA TRP A 382 0.32 0.42 -12.48
C TRP A 382 -0.59 0.16 -13.68
N GLU A 383 -1.25 -1.01 -13.74
CA GLU A 383 -2.16 -1.41 -14.80
C GLU A 383 -3.49 -0.63 -14.77
N VAL A 384 -3.92 -0.13 -13.61
CA VAL A 384 -5.13 0.71 -13.48
C VAL A 384 -4.99 2.00 -14.31
N PRO A 385 -6.03 2.47 -15.03
CA PRO A 385 -5.95 3.73 -15.79
C PRO A 385 -5.85 4.97 -14.88
N ASP A 386 -5.23 6.04 -15.40
CA ASP A 386 -5.08 7.31 -14.67
C ASP A 386 -6.35 8.18 -14.81
N PHE A 387 -6.96 8.17 -15.99
CA PHE A 387 -8.20 8.88 -16.29
C PHE A 387 -9.19 7.95 -16.99
N THR A 388 -10.47 8.08 -16.63
CA THR A 388 -11.57 7.43 -17.36
C THR A 388 -12.51 8.51 -17.86
N LEU A 389 -12.81 8.48 -19.16
CA LEU A 389 -13.70 9.41 -19.84
C LEU A 389 -14.93 8.64 -20.30
N ASP A 390 -16.10 8.96 -19.76
CA ASP A 390 -17.35 8.29 -20.09
C ASP A 390 -18.30 9.23 -20.84
N VAL A 391 -18.94 8.72 -21.88
CA VAL A 391 -20.09 9.37 -22.47
C VAL A 391 -21.21 9.33 -21.42
N PRO A 392 -21.81 10.47 -21.05
CA PRO A 392 -22.87 10.49 -20.06
C PRO A 392 -24.06 9.65 -20.54
N GLY A 393 -24.46 8.69 -19.72
CA GLY A 393 -25.64 7.87 -19.97
C GLY A 393 -26.89 8.76 -20.10
N THR A 394 -27.69 8.49 -21.11
CA THR A 394 -29.10 8.89 -21.13
C THR A 394 -29.92 7.83 -20.38
N ALA A 395 -31.19 8.12 -20.06
CA ALA A 395 -32.10 7.09 -19.52
C ALA A 395 -31.96 5.77 -20.33
N HIS A 396 -32.15 4.61 -19.69
CA HIS A 396 -31.95 3.27 -20.30
C HIS A 396 -32.64 3.06 -21.66
N THR A 397 -33.59 3.92 -22.01
CA THR A 397 -34.38 3.96 -23.25
C THR A 397 -33.72 4.70 -24.41
N ASN A 398 -32.66 5.48 -24.19
CA ASN A 398 -32.05 6.34 -25.21
C ASN A 398 -30.64 5.88 -25.57
N HIS A 399 -30.37 5.82 -26.88
CA HIS A 399 -29.03 5.55 -27.41
C HIS A 399 -28.02 6.60 -26.95
N GLN A 400 -26.91 6.13 -26.38
CA GLN A 400 -25.77 6.98 -26.09
C GLN A 400 -25.13 7.41 -27.41
N LYS A 401 -24.81 8.71 -27.56
CA LYS A 401 -24.05 9.17 -28.74
C LYS A 401 -22.59 8.77 -28.56
N PRO A 402 -22.08 7.79 -29.32
CA PRO A 402 -20.72 7.35 -29.12
C PRO A 402 -19.71 8.43 -29.52
N LEU A 403 -18.52 8.34 -28.93
CA LEU A 403 -17.37 9.13 -29.34
C LEU A 403 -17.00 8.83 -30.79
N SER A 404 -16.82 9.89 -31.57
CA SER A 404 -16.29 9.78 -32.94
C SER A 404 -14.79 9.46 -32.95
N ALA A 405 -14.32 8.82 -34.03
CA ALA A 405 -12.89 8.55 -34.23
C ALA A 405 -12.02 9.83 -34.16
N GLN A 406 -12.56 10.99 -34.53
CA GLN A 406 -11.85 12.27 -34.42
C GLN A 406 -11.69 12.72 -32.96
N GLN A 407 -12.69 12.46 -32.11
CA GLN A 407 -12.62 12.77 -30.68
C GLN A 407 -11.63 11.85 -29.97
N LEU A 408 -11.61 10.55 -30.32
CA LEU A 408 -10.61 9.61 -29.80
C LEU A 408 -9.19 10.03 -30.19
N ALA A 409 -8.96 10.35 -31.47
CA ALA A 409 -7.65 10.83 -31.93
C ALA A 409 -7.20 12.12 -31.23
N ALA A 410 -8.14 13.00 -30.85
CA ALA A 410 -7.82 14.19 -30.08
C ALA A 410 -7.39 13.89 -28.64
N ILE A 411 -7.93 12.84 -28.01
CA ILE A 411 -7.52 12.36 -26.68
C ILE A 411 -6.13 11.72 -26.77
N GLU A 412 -5.88 10.91 -27.79
CA GLU A 412 -4.58 10.26 -28.02
C GLU A 412 -3.45 11.24 -28.36
N ALA A 413 -3.79 12.37 -28.99
CA ALA A 413 -2.83 13.41 -29.35
C ALA A 413 -2.39 14.30 -28.16
N VAL A 414 -2.97 14.12 -26.97
CA VAL A 414 -2.61 14.89 -25.77
C VAL A 414 -1.18 14.59 -25.35
N SER A 415 -0.40 15.63 -25.08
CA SER A 415 0.99 15.46 -24.64
C SER A 415 1.05 14.71 -23.31
N GLY A 416 1.79 13.59 -23.29
CA GLY A 416 1.93 12.75 -22.10
C GLY A 416 1.00 11.55 -22.03
N VAL A 417 0.09 11.36 -22.98
CA VAL A 417 -0.69 10.12 -23.09
C VAL A 417 0.18 9.02 -23.68
N LYS A 418 0.28 7.88 -22.98
CA LYS A 418 1.11 6.74 -23.37
C LYS A 418 0.29 5.63 -24.01
N LYS A 419 -0.87 5.35 -23.44
CA LYS A 419 -1.77 4.28 -23.86
C LYS A 419 -3.21 4.75 -23.67
N THR A 420 -4.06 4.38 -24.60
CA THR A 420 -5.52 4.47 -24.51
C THR A 420 -6.09 3.06 -24.65
N ALA A 421 -7.20 2.80 -23.96
CA ALA A 421 -8.02 1.62 -24.18
C ALA A 421 -9.46 2.08 -24.23
N THR A 422 -10.21 1.59 -25.21
CA THR A 422 -11.61 1.95 -25.38
C THR A 422 -12.48 0.79 -24.97
N ALA A 423 -13.53 1.08 -24.22
CA ALA A 423 -14.62 0.16 -24.00
C ALA A 423 -15.87 0.71 -24.68
N MET A 424 -16.70 -0.20 -25.17
CA MET A 424 -17.99 0.14 -25.74
C MET A 424 -19.08 -0.61 -24.98
N CYS A 425 -19.87 0.18 -24.26
CA CYS A 425 -21.14 -0.19 -23.66
C CYS A 425 -22.24 0.68 -24.28
N GLU A 426 -23.34 0.06 -24.68
CA GLU A 426 -24.52 0.77 -25.15
C GLU A 426 -25.76 0.29 -24.41
N SER A 427 -26.54 1.26 -23.92
CA SER A 427 -27.91 1.07 -23.46
C SER A 427 -28.85 1.77 -24.44
N GLY A 428 -29.99 1.15 -24.76
CA GLY A 428 -30.99 1.73 -25.67
C GLY A 428 -31.60 0.73 -26.64
N TRP A 429 -30.99 -0.45 -26.81
CA TRP A 429 -31.58 -1.53 -27.58
C TRP A 429 -32.63 -2.25 -26.75
N MET A 430 -33.82 -2.39 -27.30
CA MET A 430 -34.87 -3.21 -26.73
C MET A 430 -34.68 -4.66 -27.15
N MET A 431 -34.72 -5.59 -26.20
CA MET A 431 -34.60 -7.02 -26.45
C MET A 431 -35.92 -7.76 -26.31
N ASN A 432 -36.21 -8.62 -27.28
CA ASN A 432 -37.36 -9.51 -27.26
C ASN A 432 -37.00 -10.92 -27.76
N TRP A 433 -37.74 -11.94 -27.32
CA TRP A 433 -37.62 -13.33 -27.75
C TRP A 433 -38.96 -14.05 -27.61
N GLU A 434 -39.12 -15.22 -28.23
CA GLU A 434 -40.40 -15.93 -28.34
C GLU A 434 -41.07 -16.19 -26.98
N ASP A 435 -40.30 -16.65 -25.99
CA ASP A 435 -40.78 -16.99 -24.64
C ASP A 435 -40.64 -15.85 -23.60
N CYS A 436 -40.42 -14.60 -24.04
CA CYS A 436 -40.21 -13.44 -23.16
C CYS A 436 -41.35 -13.24 -22.14
N GLY A 437 -42.59 -13.61 -22.49
CA GLY A 437 -43.74 -13.54 -21.59
C GLY A 437 -43.65 -14.45 -20.35
N GLN A 438 -42.79 -15.48 -20.37
CA GLN A 438 -42.57 -16.43 -19.28
C GLN A 438 -41.29 -16.13 -18.48
N SER A 439 -40.55 -15.07 -18.82
CA SER A 439 -39.33 -14.66 -18.13
C SER A 439 -39.55 -14.39 -16.64
N CYS A 440 -38.54 -14.67 -15.83
CA CYS A 440 -38.58 -14.37 -14.39
C CYS A 440 -38.76 -12.87 -14.12
N ILE A 441 -38.21 -12.00 -14.97
CA ILE A 441 -38.36 -10.54 -14.88
C ILE A 441 -39.82 -10.11 -14.96
N ARG A 442 -40.63 -10.77 -15.82
CA ARG A 442 -42.07 -10.48 -15.93
C ARG A 442 -42.84 -10.95 -14.70
N GLY A 443 -42.35 -11.98 -14.02
CA GLY A 443 -42.86 -12.42 -12.72
C GLY A 443 -42.64 -11.35 -11.64
N ILE A 444 -41.40 -10.84 -11.54
CA ILE A 444 -41.02 -9.79 -10.60
C ILE A 444 -41.81 -8.51 -10.86
N PHE A 445 -41.89 -8.06 -12.13
CA PHE A 445 -42.65 -6.86 -12.49
C PHE A 445 -44.15 -6.97 -12.13
N LYS A 446 -44.75 -8.16 -12.23
CA LYS A 446 -46.15 -8.38 -11.79
C LYS A 446 -46.31 -8.29 -10.26
N GLN A 447 -45.25 -8.57 -9.51
CA GLN A 447 -45.26 -8.57 -8.05
C GLN A 447 -45.01 -7.17 -7.49
N ASP A 448 -44.02 -6.45 -8.03
CA ASP A 448 -43.50 -5.22 -7.45
C ASP A 448 -43.83 -3.95 -8.28
N ASP A 449 -44.49 -4.09 -9.45
CA ASP A 449 -44.88 -3.02 -10.39
C ASP A 449 -43.73 -2.15 -10.93
N ALA A 450 -42.49 -2.56 -10.64
CA ALA A 450 -41.26 -1.91 -11.08
C ALA A 450 -40.11 -2.93 -11.17
N PHE A 451 -39.19 -2.71 -12.10
CA PHE A 451 -37.97 -3.49 -12.20
C PHE A 451 -36.89 -2.70 -12.94
N ILE A 452 -35.64 -2.83 -12.49
CA ILE A 452 -34.52 -2.11 -13.10
C ILE A 452 -34.14 -2.76 -14.42
N GLY A 453 -34.13 -2.00 -15.51
CA GLY A 453 -33.95 -2.49 -16.88
C GLY A 453 -35.24 -2.77 -17.65
N LEU A 454 -36.42 -2.68 -17.00
CA LEU A 454 -37.71 -2.57 -17.70
C LEU A 454 -38.11 -1.10 -17.79
N SER A 455 -38.43 -0.65 -19.00
CA SER A 455 -38.98 0.69 -19.23
C SER A 455 -40.11 0.63 -20.24
N PRO A 456 -41.19 1.43 -20.10
CA PRO A 456 -42.23 1.49 -21.11
C PRO A 456 -41.63 1.87 -22.48
N ASP A 457 -41.98 1.12 -23.51
CA ASP A 457 -41.70 1.46 -24.91
C ASP A 457 -42.56 2.65 -25.37
N GLU A 458 -42.41 3.05 -26.63
CA GLU A 458 -43.19 4.14 -27.25
C GLU A 458 -44.71 3.90 -27.19
N ASN A 459 -45.15 2.66 -26.99
CA ASN A 459 -46.55 2.25 -26.87
C ASN A 459 -47.01 2.05 -25.41
N GLY A 460 -46.15 2.34 -24.44
CA GLY A 460 -46.42 2.17 -23.00
C GLY A 460 -46.33 0.72 -22.50
N ILE A 461 -45.80 -0.20 -23.31
CA ILE A 461 -45.59 -1.60 -22.94
C ILE A 461 -44.21 -1.71 -22.27
N PRO A 462 -44.10 -2.25 -21.04
CA PRO A 462 -42.81 -2.43 -20.39
C PRO A 462 -41.94 -3.37 -21.23
N SER A 463 -40.77 -2.93 -21.63
CA SER A 463 -39.84 -3.66 -22.49
C SER A 463 -38.45 -3.70 -21.86
N LEU A 464 -37.70 -4.77 -22.15
CA LEU A 464 -36.40 -5.04 -21.55
C LEU A 464 -35.29 -4.37 -22.35
N TYR A 465 -34.45 -3.60 -21.67
CA TYR A 465 -33.27 -2.96 -22.23
C TYR A 465 -32.02 -3.59 -21.61
N PRO A 466 -31.40 -4.60 -22.24
CA PRO A 466 -30.15 -5.16 -21.74
C PRO A 466 -29.01 -4.17 -21.90
N GLU A 467 -27.94 -4.41 -21.15
CA GLU A 467 -26.68 -3.71 -21.35
C GLU A 467 -25.88 -4.42 -22.46
N LEU A 468 -25.57 -3.71 -23.56
CA LEU A 468 -24.78 -4.29 -24.65
C LEU A 468 -23.30 -3.96 -24.47
N ILE A 469 -22.47 -4.99 -24.44
CA ILE A 469 -21.02 -4.90 -24.32
C ILE A 469 -20.41 -5.38 -25.62
N VAL A 470 -19.67 -4.52 -26.31
CA VAL A 470 -19.00 -4.89 -27.56
C VAL A 470 -17.61 -5.42 -27.24
N LEU A 471 -17.37 -6.68 -27.60
CA LEU A 471 -16.08 -7.34 -27.40
C LEU A 471 -15.13 -7.00 -28.54
N GLN A 472 -14.05 -6.29 -28.19
CA GLN A 472 -12.94 -5.98 -29.08
C GLN A 472 -11.84 -7.04 -28.98
N ASP A 473 -11.02 -7.17 -30.02
CA ASP A 473 -9.89 -8.09 -30.01
C ASP A 473 -8.93 -7.81 -28.83
N GLY A 474 -8.79 -8.79 -27.94
CA GLY A 474 -8.04 -8.63 -26.71
C GLY A 474 -8.30 -9.75 -25.69
N PRO A 475 -7.67 -9.68 -24.50
CA PRO A 475 -7.75 -10.73 -23.48
C PRO A 475 -9.18 -10.95 -22.96
N LEU A 476 -10.01 -9.90 -22.98
CA LEU A 476 -11.40 -9.99 -22.56
C LEU A 476 -12.24 -10.84 -23.53
N LYS A 477 -12.08 -10.65 -24.84
CA LYS A 477 -12.76 -11.45 -25.87
C LYS A 477 -12.39 -12.92 -25.70
N THR A 478 -11.09 -13.23 -25.57
CA THR A 478 -10.62 -14.60 -25.36
C THR A 478 -11.23 -15.23 -24.11
N LEU A 479 -11.23 -14.52 -22.97
CA LEU A 479 -11.81 -15.04 -21.73
C LEU A 479 -13.32 -15.31 -21.86
N VAL A 480 -14.08 -14.37 -22.43
CA VAL A 480 -15.53 -14.53 -22.56
C VAL A 480 -15.87 -15.71 -23.48
N LEU A 481 -15.14 -15.87 -24.58
CA LEU A 481 -15.30 -17.00 -25.49
C LEU A 481 -14.97 -18.34 -24.82
N ASP A 482 -13.88 -18.39 -24.05
CA ASP A 482 -13.46 -19.58 -23.32
C ASP A 482 -14.46 -19.98 -22.22
N LEU A 483 -14.98 -19.00 -21.46
CA LEU A 483 -15.97 -19.24 -20.41
C LEU A 483 -17.34 -19.64 -20.97
N ALA A 484 -17.71 -19.11 -22.14
CA ALA A 484 -18.98 -19.40 -22.79
C ALA A 484 -18.94 -20.65 -23.69
N ASP A 485 -17.76 -21.27 -23.87
CA ASP A 485 -17.51 -22.39 -24.80
C ASP A 485 -17.93 -22.08 -26.25
N VAL A 486 -17.61 -20.87 -26.73
CA VAL A 486 -17.95 -20.40 -28.08
C VAL A 486 -16.68 -20.20 -28.91
N SER A 487 -16.63 -20.78 -30.12
CA SER A 487 -15.50 -20.58 -31.03
C SER A 487 -15.45 -19.15 -31.59
N GLU A 488 -14.25 -18.59 -31.70
CA GLU A 488 -14.02 -17.25 -32.25
C GLU A 488 -14.59 -17.06 -33.66
N ASP A 489 -14.41 -18.03 -34.57
CA ASP A 489 -14.96 -17.98 -35.94
C ASP A 489 -16.49 -17.83 -35.97
N THR A 490 -17.19 -18.46 -35.03
CA THR A 490 -18.65 -18.37 -34.92
C THR A 490 -19.06 -17.00 -34.38
N PHE A 491 -18.36 -16.49 -33.37
CA PHE A 491 -18.63 -15.18 -32.78
C PHE A 491 -18.36 -14.03 -33.77
N ASP A 492 -17.28 -14.14 -34.54
CA ASP A 492 -16.86 -13.13 -35.51
C ASP A 492 -17.72 -13.09 -36.79
N SER A 493 -18.63 -14.05 -36.96
CA SER A 493 -19.66 -13.99 -38.01
C SER A 493 -20.58 -12.76 -37.88
N GLY A 494 -20.73 -12.23 -36.66
CA GLY A 494 -21.54 -11.05 -36.36
C GLY A 494 -23.03 -11.34 -36.12
N ASP A 495 -23.49 -12.56 -36.38
CA ASP A 495 -24.90 -12.99 -36.23
C ASP A 495 -25.17 -13.69 -34.86
N SER A 496 -24.15 -13.78 -34.01
CA SER A 496 -24.21 -14.44 -32.72
C SER A 496 -23.91 -13.50 -31.56
N ALA A 497 -24.52 -13.77 -30.40
CA ALA A 497 -24.24 -13.09 -29.15
C ALA A 497 -24.02 -14.10 -28.01
N ILE A 498 -23.35 -13.63 -26.95
CA ILE A 498 -23.22 -14.33 -25.67
C ILE A 498 -24.00 -13.54 -24.63
N ILE A 499 -24.77 -14.18 -23.77
CA ILE A 499 -25.56 -13.49 -22.74
C ILE A 499 -25.09 -13.88 -21.34
N CYS A 500 -24.99 -12.91 -20.45
CA CYS A 500 -24.78 -13.13 -19.02
C CYS A 500 -26.14 -13.17 -18.30
N LEU A 501 -26.42 -14.29 -17.65
CA LEU A 501 -27.65 -14.58 -16.91
C LEU A 501 -27.30 -15.11 -15.50
N PRO A 502 -26.84 -14.24 -14.59
CA PRO A 502 -26.59 -14.64 -13.22
C PRO A 502 -27.90 -14.90 -12.45
N ALA A 503 -27.82 -15.72 -11.41
CA ALA A 503 -28.88 -15.79 -10.42
C ALA A 503 -28.86 -14.50 -9.57
N PHE A 504 -30.03 -13.96 -9.23
CA PHE A 504 -30.11 -12.69 -8.53
C PHE A 504 -31.28 -12.57 -7.54
N GLN A 505 -31.15 -11.67 -6.58
CA GLN A 505 -32.24 -11.23 -5.69
C GLN A 505 -32.59 -9.77 -5.96
N HIS A 506 -33.90 -9.47 -5.97
CA HIS A 506 -34.42 -8.12 -6.16
C HIS A 506 -34.93 -7.52 -4.83
N PHE A 507 -34.55 -6.28 -4.56
CA PHE A 507 -35.01 -5.50 -3.42
C PHE A 507 -35.66 -4.22 -3.96
N TYR A 508 -36.97 -4.10 -3.82
CA TYR A 508 -37.71 -2.89 -4.13
C TYR A 508 -37.77 -1.96 -2.90
N GLN A 509 -37.53 -0.66 -3.08
CA GLN A 509 -37.79 0.38 -2.06
C GLN A 509 -38.88 1.33 -2.58
N GLU A 510 -39.88 1.64 -1.74
CA GLU A 510 -41.04 2.49 -2.12
C GLU A 510 -40.67 3.96 -2.41
N GLU A 511 -39.51 4.44 -1.97
CA GLU A 511 -39.01 5.78 -2.30
C GLU A 511 -38.31 5.78 -3.67
N TYR A 512 -38.98 6.34 -4.69
CA TYR A 512 -38.43 6.76 -5.99
C TYR A 512 -37.38 5.81 -6.65
N GLY A 513 -37.85 4.72 -7.26
CA GLY A 513 -37.12 4.05 -8.35
C GLY A 513 -35.75 3.44 -8.01
N SER A 514 -35.37 3.38 -6.73
CA SER A 514 -34.15 2.73 -6.27
C SER A 514 -34.45 1.29 -5.82
N GLY A 515 -34.25 0.34 -6.73
CA GLY A 515 -34.14 -1.06 -6.36
C GLY A 515 -32.67 -1.47 -6.21
N GLU A 516 -32.40 -2.54 -5.45
CA GLU A 516 -31.10 -3.20 -5.41
C GLU A 516 -31.21 -4.58 -6.08
N ILE A 517 -30.22 -4.96 -6.89
CA ILE A 517 -30.06 -6.32 -7.41
C ILE A 517 -28.79 -6.91 -6.83
N ARG A 518 -28.90 -8.04 -6.13
CA ARG A 518 -27.76 -8.78 -5.58
C ARG A 518 -27.47 -10.03 -6.39
N TYR A 519 -26.20 -10.23 -6.73
CA TYR A 519 -25.69 -11.40 -7.47
C TYR A 519 -24.86 -12.36 -6.59
N HIS A 520 -24.47 -11.90 -5.39
CA HIS A 520 -23.70 -12.64 -4.39
C HIS A 520 -24.28 -12.38 -2.99
N ASP A 521 -23.86 -13.17 -1.99
CA ASP A 521 -24.28 -13.03 -0.59
C ASP A 521 -25.80 -12.94 -0.40
N PHE A 522 -26.51 -13.90 -1.00
CA PHE A 522 -27.97 -13.94 -0.99
C PHE A 522 -28.53 -13.96 0.44
N ALA A 523 -29.47 -13.05 0.70
CA ALA A 523 -30.21 -13.04 1.96
C ALA A 523 -31.09 -14.30 2.04
N SER A 524 -31.00 -15.05 3.13
CA SER A 524 -31.70 -16.32 3.31
C SER A 524 -33.23 -16.20 3.28
N GLU A 525 -33.77 -15.00 3.49
CA GLU A 525 -35.21 -14.72 3.60
C GLU A 525 -35.86 -14.29 2.28
N LYS A 526 -35.08 -14.12 1.20
CA LYS A 526 -35.55 -13.61 -0.10
C LYS A 526 -35.43 -14.67 -1.19
N GLU A 527 -36.40 -14.70 -2.09
CA GLU A 527 -36.40 -15.60 -3.25
C GLU A 527 -35.28 -15.23 -4.22
N VAL A 528 -34.55 -16.24 -4.68
CA VAL A 528 -33.49 -16.10 -5.69
C VAL A 528 -34.09 -16.44 -7.05
N TRP A 529 -34.05 -15.47 -7.96
CA TRP A 529 -34.57 -15.60 -9.31
C TRP A 529 -33.44 -16.03 -10.26
N SER A 530 -33.79 -16.85 -11.25
CA SER A 530 -32.89 -17.24 -12.33
C SER A 530 -33.67 -17.32 -13.64
N GLU A 531 -33.05 -16.88 -14.73
CA GLU A 531 -33.67 -16.95 -16.06
C GLU A 531 -33.45 -18.34 -16.67
N THR A 532 -34.51 -18.92 -17.23
CA THR A 532 -34.51 -20.29 -17.79
C THR A 532 -35.07 -20.36 -19.22
N THR A 533 -35.76 -19.31 -19.68
CA THR A 533 -36.38 -19.22 -21.01
C THR A 533 -35.38 -19.00 -22.14
N ILE A 534 -34.16 -18.54 -21.83
CA ILE A 534 -33.08 -18.35 -22.80
C ILE A 534 -32.12 -19.54 -22.71
N GLN A 535 -31.86 -20.18 -23.86
CA GLN A 535 -30.93 -21.30 -23.99
C GLN A 535 -29.98 -21.06 -25.17
N PRO A 536 -28.84 -21.75 -25.26
CA PRO A 536 -28.02 -21.72 -26.47
C PRO A 536 -28.86 -22.15 -27.68
N GLY A 537 -28.87 -21.31 -28.73
CA GLY A 537 -29.71 -21.44 -29.92
C GLY A 537 -30.97 -20.56 -29.92
N THR A 538 -31.30 -19.87 -28.82
CA THR A 538 -32.44 -18.94 -28.78
C THR A 538 -32.20 -17.75 -29.71
N LEU A 539 -33.20 -17.44 -30.55
CA LEU A 539 -33.21 -16.25 -31.39
C LEU A 539 -33.71 -15.05 -30.57
N ILE A 540 -32.92 -13.98 -30.51
CA ILE A 540 -33.28 -12.71 -29.91
C ILE A 540 -33.43 -11.63 -30.99
N THR A 541 -34.39 -10.74 -30.81
CA THR A 541 -34.60 -9.57 -31.66
C THR A 541 -34.25 -8.32 -30.87
N LEU A 542 -33.30 -7.54 -31.39
CA LEU A 542 -32.91 -6.25 -30.86
C LEU A 542 -33.50 -5.14 -31.72
N SER A 543 -34.23 -4.21 -31.12
CA SER A 543 -34.82 -3.06 -31.80
C SER A 543 -34.34 -1.73 -31.22
N ASP A 544 -33.96 -0.81 -32.11
CA ASP A 544 -33.64 0.59 -31.83
C ASP A 544 -34.91 1.46 -31.89
N SER A 545 -34.89 2.61 -31.21
CA SER A 545 -35.82 3.74 -31.36
C SER A 545 -36.12 4.12 -32.83
N ASP A 546 -35.16 3.99 -33.75
CA ASP A 546 -35.33 4.23 -35.18
C ASP A 546 -36.04 3.05 -35.94
N GLN A 547 -36.62 2.09 -35.22
CA GLN A 547 -37.24 0.85 -35.74
C GLN A 547 -36.30 -0.07 -36.54
N LYS A 548 -34.98 0.07 -36.38
CA LYS A 548 -34.02 -0.90 -36.93
C LYS A 548 -34.04 -2.14 -36.06
N GLN A 549 -34.39 -3.27 -36.67
CA GLN A 549 -34.37 -4.58 -36.03
C GLN A 549 -33.15 -5.37 -36.50
N LYS A 550 -32.50 -6.04 -35.55
CA LYS A 550 -31.46 -7.03 -35.80
C LYS A 550 -31.79 -8.30 -35.04
N GLU A 551 -31.60 -9.43 -35.70
CA GLU A 551 -31.77 -10.75 -35.10
C GLU A 551 -30.39 -11.31 -34.78
N LEU A 552 -30.21 -11.83 -33.56
CA LEU A 552 -28.99 -12.49 -33.12
C LEU A 552 -29.35 -13.84 -32.52
N THR A 553 -28.46 -14.82 -32.68
CA THR A 553 -28.60 -16.12 -32.03
C THR A 553 -27.71 -16.18 -30.78
N ILE A 554 -28.26 -16.53 -29.63
CA ILE A 554 -27.47 -16.74 -28.41
C ILE A 554 -26.66 -18.04 -28.56
N GLN A 555 -25.33 -17.95 -28.64
CA GLN A 555 -24.46 -19.13 -28.78
C GLN A 555 -23.90 -19.63 -27.45
N GLY A 556 -23.74 -18.75 -26.48
CA GLY A 556 -23.20 -19.07 -25.16
C GLY A 556 -23.91 -18.31 -24.04
N ILE A 557 -23.93 -18.92 -22.85
CA ILE A 557 -24.52 -18.33 -21.64
C ILE A 557 -23.49 -18.33 -20.52
N LEU A 558 -23.22 -17.15 -19.96
CA LEU A 558 -22.43 -16.99 -18.75
C LEU A 558 -23.37 -16.95 -17.54
N LYS A 559 -23.12 -17.80 -16.53
CA LYS A 559 -23.90 -17.81 -15.28
C LYS A 559 -23.32 -16.91 -14.20
N GLU A 560 -22.11 -16.45 -14.39
CA GLU A 560 -21.41 -15.51 -13.52
C GLU A 560 -20.69 -14.51 -14.42
N ALA A 561 -20.67 -13.24 -14.02
CA ALA A 561 -19.89 -12.24 -14.75
C ALA A 561 -18.39 -12.59 -14.63
N PRO A 562 -17.58 -12.42 -15.69
CA PRO A 562 -16.16 -12.80 -15.64
C PRO A 562 -15.40 -12.02 -14.55
N ALA A 563 -14.64 -12.70 -13.68
CA ALA A 563 -13.94 -12.10 -12.53
C ALA A 563 -12.96 -10.96 -12.87
N ILE A 564 -12.49 -10.83 -14.12
CA ILE A 564 -11.68 -9.68 -14.58
C ILE A 564 -12.43 -8.33 -14.43
N TRP A 565 -13.76 -8.39 -14.31
CA TRP A 565 -14.65 -7.26 -14.01
C TRP A 565 -14.66 -6.87 -12.53
N LEU A 566 -14.17 -7.75 -11.65
CA LEU A 566 -13.95 -7.47 -10.23
C LEU A 566 -12.52 -7.01 -9.92
N ASP A 567 -11.50 -7.50 -10.64
CA ASP A 567 -10.10 -7.34 -10.21
C ASP A 567 -9.20 -6.43 -11.08
N SER A 568 -9.55 -6.13 -12.34
CA SER A 568 -8.66 -5.34 -13.24
C SER A 568 -9.11 -3.90 -13.53
N LEU A 569 -10.35 -3.59 -13.17
CA LEU A 569 -10.88 -2.23 -13.07
C LEU A 569 -11.34 -2.12 -11.62
N SER A 570 -10.77 -1.16 -10.88
CA SER A 570 -10.99 -0.96 -9.44
C SER A 570 -12.44 -1.23 -8.99
N LEU A 571 -12.61 -1.68 -7.74
CA LEU A 571 -13.85 -1.73 -6.94
C LEU A 571 -14.82 -0.51 -7.03
N TRP A 572 -14.44 0.53 -7.77
CA TRP A 572 -15.06 1.85 -7.93
C TRP A 572 -15.56 2.14 -9.34
N ASP A 573 -15.20 1.32 -10.33
CA ASP A 573 -15.94 1.27 -11.58
C ASP A 573 -17.11 0.35 -11.32
N GLN A 574 -18.31 0.94 -11.21
CA GLN A 574 -19.56 0.19 -11.13
C GLN A 574 -19.45 -0.93 -12.16
N VAL A 575 -19.49 -2.17 -11.67
CA VAL A 575 -19.69 -3.35 -12.50
C VAL A 575 -20.76 -2.95 -13.51
N PRO A 576 -20.46 -2.87 -14.81
CA PRO A 576 -21.52 -2.80 -15.79
C PRO A 576 -22.34 -4.09 -15.57
N GLY A 577 -23.54 -3.90 -15.03
CA GLY A 577 -24.33 -4.92 -14.34
C GLY A 577 -24.91 -4.50 -12.97
N SER A 578 -24.49 -3.40 -12.34
CA SER A 578 -25.00 -2.98 -11.02
C SER A 578 -26.44 -2.44 -11.04
N GLY A 579 -27.12 -2.51 -12.19
CA GLY A 579 -28.51 -2.07 -12.34
C GLY A 579 -29.34 -2.95 -13.26
N VAL A 580 -28.78 -3.81 -14.11
CA VAL A 580 -29.57 -4.61 -15.06
C VAL A 580 -29.05 -6.05 -15.05
N PRO A 581 -29.90 -7.06 -14.84
CA PRO A 581 -29.42 -8.43 -14.69
C PRO A 581 -28.97 -9.09 -15.99
N TYR A 582 -29.25 -8.47 -17.14
CA TYR A 582 -29.04 -9.08 -18.45
C TYR A 582 -28.03 -8.23 -19.22
N SER A 583 -26.84 -8.80 -19.43
CA SER A 583 -25.76 -8.18 -20.22
C SER A 583 -25.50 -9.03 -21.46
N LEU A 584 -25.46 -8.39 -22.62
CA LEU A 584 -25.28 -9.03 -23.92
C LEU A 584 -23.92 -8.68 -24.50
N PHE A 585 -23.11 -9.69 -24.80
CA PHE A 585 -21.83 -9.54 -25.47
C PHE A 585 -21.99 -9.75 -26.98
N VAL A 586 -21.56 -8.75 -27.75
CA VAL A 586 -21.67 -8.74 -29.22
C VAL A 586 -20.33 -8.40 -29.87
N ASN A 587 -20.16 -8.79 -31.14
CA ASN A 587 -18.95 -8.48 -31.91
C ASN A 587 -18.93 -7.00 -32.38
N GLU A 588 -17.74 -6.44 -32.63
CA GLU A 588 -17.55 -5.07 -33.16
C GLU A 588 -18.34 -4.76 -34.44
N SER A 589 -18.61 -5.77 -35.26
CA SER A 589 -19.43 -5.63 -36.47
C SER A 589 -20.86 -5.16 -36.18
N PHE A 590 -21.38 -5.43 -34.98
CA PHE A 590 -22.71 -5.02 -34.55
C PHE A 590 -22.82 -3.49 -34.42
N LEU A 591 -21.79 -2.85 -33.84
CA LEU A 591 -21.72 -1.39 -33.63
C LEU A 591 -20.32 -0.87 -34.00
N LYS A 592 -20.18 -0.43 -35.26
CA LYS A 592 -18.88 0.02 -35.77
C LYS A 592 -18.49 1.39 -35.23
N ASN A 593 -17.23 1.51 -34.78
CA ASN A 593 -16.57 2.77 -34.42
C ASN A 593 -17.30 3.61 -33.36
N ALA A 594 -17.97 2.93 -32.42
CA ALA A 594 -18.68 3.58 -31.35
C ALA A 594 -17.90 3.34 -30.04
N TYR A 595 -17.47 4.40 -29.37
CA TYR A 595 -16.76 4.29 -28.09
C TYR A 595 -17.59 4.99 -27.01
N SER A 596 -17.87 4.29 -25.91
CA SER A 596 -18.61 4.86 -24.77
C SER A 596 -17.66 5.33 -23.67
N THR A 597 -16.58 4.59 -23.46
CA THR A 597 -15.61 4.83 -22.39
C THR A 597 -14.19 4.79 -22.95
N VAL A 598 -13.37 5.74 -22.53
CA VAL A 598 -11.94 5.81 -22.87
C VAL A 598 -11.12 5.84 -21.59
N HIS A 599 -10.31 4.80 -21.41
CA HIS A 599 -9.31 4.70 -20.35
C HIS A 599 -7.97 5.24 -20.85
N VAL A 600 -7.34 6.11 -20.07
CA VAL A 600 -6.11 6.81 -20.44
C VAL A 600 -5.02 6.56 -19.42
N TRP A 601 -3.84 6.16 -19.90
CA TRP A 601 -2.60 6.06 -19.11
C TRP A 601 -1.63 7.14 -19.55
N THR A 602 -0.99 7.78 -18.58
CA THR A 602 -0.15 8.97 -18.78
C THR A 602 1.28 8.76 -18.29
N GLU A 603 2.19 9.58 -18.82
CA GLU A 603 3.55 9.66 -18.33
C GLU A 603 3.61 10.46 -17.02
N ARG A 604 4.34 9.95 -16.03
CA ARG A 604 4.48 10.62 -14.73
C ARG A 604 5.05 12.04 -14.84
N ALA A 605 5.94 12.29 -15.80
CA ALA A 605 6.67 13.56 -15.91
C ALA A 605 5.78 14.73 -16.35
N THR A 606 4.69 14.46 -17.07
CA THR A 606 3.81 15.49 -17.65
C THR A 606 2.43 15.54 -17.00
N GLY A 607 2.16 14.69 -16.01
CA GLY A 607 0.80 14.37 -15.60
C GLY A 607 -0.07 15.57 -15.17
N SER A 608 0.48 16.61 -14.53
CA SER A 608 -0.30 17.81 -14.18
C SER A 608 -0.71 18.66 -15.39
N LEU A 609 0.14 18.72 -16.43
CA LEU A 609 -0.18 19.36 -17.70
C LEU A 609 -1.22 18.52 -18.47
N THR A 610 -1.01 17.21 -18.49
CA THR A 610 -1.88 16.24 -19.16
C THR A 610 -3.27 16.23 -18.53
N GLU A 611 -3.39 16.26 -17.20
CA GLU A 611 -4.64 16.39 -16.44
C GLU A 611 -5.46 17.61 -16.87
N LYS A 612 -4.80 18.78 -17.02
CA LYS A 612 -5.45 20.00 -17.48
C LYS A 612 -5.94 19.90 -18.93
N GLN A 613 -5.15 19.29 -19.81
CA GLN A 613 -5.54 19.11 -21.21
C GLN A 613 -6.69 18.11 -21.36
N ILE A 614 -6.68 17.00 -20.60
CA ILE A 614 -7.74 15.99 -20.59
C ILE A 614 -9.05 16.60 -20.05
N SER A 615 -9.02 17.31 -18.92
CA SER A 615 -10.22 17.98 -18.38
C SER A 615 -10.81 19.03 -19.34
N GLN A 616 -9.96 19.74 -20.08
CA GLN A 616 -10.41 20.66 -21.13
C GLN A 616 -11.10 19.94 -22.28
N LEU A 617 -10.54 18.81 -22.74
CA LEU A 617 -11.15 18.01 -23.80
C LEU A 617 -12.47 17.40 -23.34
N ALA A 618 -12.51 16.81 -22.14
CA ALA A 618 -13.71 16.24 -21.54
C ALA A 618 -14.85 17.28 -21.49
N SER A 619 -14.56 18.49 -21.00
CA SER A 619 -15.54 19.57 -20.94
C SER A 619 -16.02 20.03 -22.33
N ARG A 620 -15.10 20.18 -23.30
CA ARG A 620 -15.48 20.54 -24.69
C ARG A 620 -16.32 19.48 -25.37
N MET A 621 -16.09 18.21 -25.05
CA MET A 621 -16.80 17.07 -25.62
C MET A 621 -18.03 16.64 -24.78
N ASN A 622 -18.29 17.31 -23.65
CA ASN A 622 -19.36 16.99 -22.71
C ASN A 622 -19.29 15.55 -22.14
N LEU A 623 -18.08 15.08 -21.86
CA LEU A 623 -17.80 13.77 -21.26
C LEU A 623 -17.76 13.86 -19.73
N SER A 624 -18.13 12.78 -19.06
CA SER A 624 -17.85 12.58 -17.64
C SER A 624 -16.38 12.20 -17.47
N LEU A 625 -15.67 12.85 -16.55
CA LEU A 625 -14.26 12.58 -16.26
C LEU A 625 -14.12 12.01 -14.86
N ARG A 626 -13.43 10.87 -14.73
CA ARG A 626 -12.93 10.36 -13.47
C ARG A 626 -11.41 10.50 -13.45
N ASN A 627 -10.90 11.22 -12.46
CA ASN A 627 -9.47 11.53 -12.32
C ASN A 627 -8.86 10.78 -11.13
N ARG A 628 -8.09 9.72 -11.42
CA ARG A 628 -7.40 8.89 -10.41
C ARG A 628 -5.91 9.18 -10.30
N TYR A 629 -5.38 10.03 -11.18
CA TYR A 629 -3.96 10.32 -11.28
C TYR A 629 -3.31 10.75 -9.94
N PRO A 630 -3.88 11.68 -9.14
CA PRO A 630 -3.25 12.14 -7.89
C PRO A 630 -3.12 11.06 -6.83
N GLU A 631 -4.16 10.24 -6.67
CA GLU A 631 -4.20 9.16 -5.68
C GLU A 631 -3.23 8.05 -6.07
N LYS A 632 -3.26 7.65 -7.35
CA LYS A 632 -2.41 6.60 -7.91
C LYS A 632 -0.92 6.98 -7.85
N THR A 633 -0.55 8.21 -8.19
CA THR A 633 0.87 8.64 -8.15
C THR A 633 1.44 8.58 -6.75
N LYS A 634 0.69 9.00 -5.72
CA LYS A 634 1.12 8.92 -4.32
C LYS A 634 1.38 7.48 -3.88
N LEU A 635 0.44 6.57 -4.18
CA LEU A 635 0.57 5.15 -3.85
C LEU A 635 1.81 4.53 -4.54
N LEU A 636 1.96 4.79 -5.83
CA LEU A 636 3.08 4.27 -6.61
C LEU A 636 4.43 4.79 -6.11
N ASP A 637 4.53 6.05 -5.69
CA ASP A 637 5.77 6.60 -5.18
C ASP A 637 6.16 6.00 -3.82
N SER A 638 5.17 5.77 -2.94
CA SER A 638 5.36 5.05 -1.67
C SER A 638 5.85 3.62 -1.90
N LEU A 639 5.15 2.85 -2.74
CA LEU A 639 5.52 1.46 -3.05
C LEU A 639 6.90 1.38 -3.74
N CYS A 640 7.18 2.32 -4.67
CA CYS A 640 8.46 2.42 -5.36
C CYS A 640 9.62 2.62 -4.40
N PHE A 641 9.45 3.50 -3.41
CA PHE A 641 10.43 3.68 -2.36
C PHE A 641 10.63 2.39 -1.55
N GLN A 642 9.53 1.76 -1.11
CA GLN A 642 9.57 0.56 -0.26
C GLN A 642 10.30 -0.62 -0.92
N TYR A 643 9.96 -1.01 -2.15
CA TYR A 643 10.61 -2.19 -2.77
C TYR A 643 12.08 -1.91 -3.16
N ARG A 644 12.42 -0.68 -3.60
CA ARG A 644 13.82 -0.29 -3.87
C ARG A 644 14.68 -0.40 -2.62
N MET A 645 14.11 -0.04 -1.47
CA MET A 645 14.80 -0.16 -0.19
C MET A 645 15.00 -1.61 0.23
N LEU A 646 14.01 -2.48 0.03
CA LEU A 646 14.16 -3.92 0.26
C LEU A 646 15.24 -4.55 -0.64
N TYR A 647 15.34 -4.12 -1.91
CA TYR A 647 16.45 -4.51 -2.78
C TYR A 647 17.82 -4.02 -2.28
N LEU A 648 17.89 -2.82 -1.70
CA LEU A 648 19.14 -2.35 -1.09
C LEU A 648 19.52 -3.22 0.12
N PHE A 649 18.56 -3.59 0.98
CA PHE A 649 18.82 -4.48 2.12
C PHE A 649 19.27 -5.88 1.69
N SER A 650 18.67 -6.43 0.63
CA SER A 650 19.10 -7.72 0.09
C SER A 650 20.52 -7.62 -0.49
N ALA A 651 20.85 -6.55 -1.21
CA ALA A 651 22.20 -6.32 -1.75
C ALA A 651 23.26 -6.16 -0.64
N VAL A 652 22.97 -5.40 0.42
CA VAL A 652 23.87 -5.24 1.58
C VAL A 652 24.04 -6.56 2.32
N SER A 653 22.97 -7.32 2.49
CA SER A 653 23.02 -8.65 3.12
C SER A 653 23.82 -9.66 2.30
N ALA A 654 23.66 -9.65 0.96
CA ALA A 654 24.44 -10.47 0.04
C ALA A 654 25.94 -10.11 0.09
N LEU A 655 26.27 -8.81 0.15
CA LEU A 655 27.64 -8.35 0.32
C LEU A 655 28.23 -8.81 1.66
N ALA A 656 27.45 -8.73 2.75
CA ALA A 656 27.85 -9.22 4.07
C ALA A 656 28.10 -10.74 4.05
N CYS A 657 27.23 -11.52 3.40
CA CYS A 657 27.43 -12.96 3.18
C CYS A 657 28.76 -13.25 2.47
N LEU A 658 29.06 -12.52 1.40
CA LEU A 658 30.29 -12.67 0.63
C LEU A 658 31.53 -12.36 1.47
N LEU A 659 31.49 -11.29 2.27
CA LEU A 659 32.58 -10.92 3.17
C LEU A 659 32.79 -11.97 4.28
N ILE A 660 31.72 -12.49 4.87
CA ILE A 660 31.79 -13.57 5.88
C ILE A 660 32.37 -14.84 5.27
N MET A 661 31.97 -15.20 4.05
CA MET A 661 32.51 -16.35 3.32
C MET A 661 34.02 -16.20 3.04
N LEU A 662 34.44 -15.03 2.55
CA LEU A 662 35.87 -14.73 2.32
C LEU A 662 36.68 -14.78 3.63
N GLN A 663 36.13 -14.25 4.72
CA GLN A 663 36.77 -14.29 6.03
C GLN A 663 36.90 -15.72 6.56
N LEU A 664 35.86 -16.54 6.41
CA LEU A 664 35.86 -17.96 6.79
C LEU A 664 36.93 -18.74 6.01
N GLN A 665 37.00 -18.52 4.69
CA GLN A 665 37.96 -19.17 3.81
C GLN A 665 39.41 -18.74 4.14
N ARG A 666 39.64 -17.45 4.39
CA ARG A 666 40.95 -16.92 4.79
C ARG A 666 41.40 -17.49 6.13
N GLN A 667 40.51 -17.53 7.12
CA GLN A 667 40.83 -18.08 8.44
C GLN A 667 41.18 -19.58 8.37
N GLN A 668 40.44 -20.35 7.56
CA GLN A 668 40.69 -21.77 7.41
C GLN A 668 41.96 -22.07 6.62
N ASN A 669 42.25 -21.30 5.56
CA ASN A 669 43.50 -21.43 4.81
C ASN A 669 44.71 -21.12 5.71
N HIS A 670 44.64 -20.08 6.54
CA HIS A 670 45.74 -19.73 7.45
C HIS A 670 45.99 -20.82 8.51
N LYS A 671 44.93 -21.40 9.08
CA LYS A 671 45.06 -22.54 10.01
C LYS A 671 45.65 -23.77 9.32
N LEU A 672 45.22 -24.05 8.09
CA LEU A 672 45.70 -25.19 7.32
C LEU A 672 47.18 -25.02 6.97
N GLU A 673 47.61 -23.80 6.61
CA GLU A 673 49.02 -23.49 6.34
C GLU A 673 49.91 -23.62 7.57
N THR A 674 49.51 -23.07 8.72
CA THR A 674 50.29 -23.20 9.96
C THR A 674 50.41 -24.66 10.40
N LEU A 675 49.36 -25.45 10.23
CA LEU A 675 49.40 -26.90 10.49
C LEU A 675 50.25 -27.66 9.48
N CYS A 676 50.16 -27.35 8.19
CA CYS A 676 51.01 -27.97 7.17
C CYS A 676 52.50 -27.67 7.44
N LEU A 677 52.83 -26.48 7.95
CA LEU A 677 54.19 -26.12 8.38
C LEU A 677 54.63 -26.97 9.59
N GLN A 678 53.78 -27.11 10.61
CA GLN A 678 54.06 -27.95 11.79
C GLN A 678 54.20 -29.44 11.44
N LEU A 679 53.35 -29.97 10.55
CA LEU A 679 53.41 -31.38 10.13
C LEU A 679 54.65 -31.68 9.26
N ARG A 680 55.11 -30.71 8.46
CA ARG A 680 56.39 -30.81 7.74
C ARG A 680 57.59 -30.83 8.69
N GLN A 681 57.52 -30.11 9.81
CA GLN A 681 58.56 -30.13 10.86
C GLN A 681 58.66 -31.49 11.57
N VAL A 682 57.62 -32.33 11.49
CA VAL A 682 57.55 -33.69 12.08
C VAL A 682 57.82 -34.79 11.03
N PHE A 683 58.42 -34.44 9.87
CA PHE A 683 58.82 -35.38 8.81
C PHE A 683 57.69 -36.23 8.20
N ILE A 684 56.45 -35.73 8.17
CA ILE A 684 55.33 -36.39 7.49
C ILE A 684 55.47 -36.24 5.96
N PRO A 685 55.25 -37.30 5.17
CA PRO A 685 55.42 -37.25 3.72
C PRO A 685 54.49 -36.24 3.03
N PRO A 686 54.96 -35.53 1.99
CA PRO A 686 54.21 -34.46 1.32
C PRO A 686 52.93 -34.93 0.63
N SER A 687 52.83 -36.21 0.25
CA SER A 687 51.62 -36.83 -0.30
C SER A 687 50.47 -36.84 0.72
N ALA A 688 50.74 -37.24 1.97
CA ALA A 688 49.76 -37.26 3.05
C ALA A 688 49.27 -35.85 3.43
N VAL A 689 50.15 -34.84 3.35
CA VAL A 689 49.79 -33.43 3.58
C VAL A 689 48.86 -32.90 2.47
N LYS A 690 49.08 -33.31 1.21
CA LYS A 690 48.23 -32.95 0.07
C LYS A 690 46.84 -33.57 0.18
N GLU A 691 46.75 -34.82 0.60
CA GLU A 691 45.50 -35.54 0.83
C GLU A 691 44.69 -34.94 2.00
N LEU A 692 45.37 -34.59 3.11
CA LEU A 692 44.77 -33.87 4.23
C LEU A 692 44.18 -32.52 3.80
N LYS A 693 44.90 -31.75 2.97
CA LYS A 693 44.45 -30.46 2.42
C LYS A 693 43.19 -30.60 1.57
N SER A 694 43.11 -31.65 0.76
CA SER A 694 41.94 -31.96 -0.07
C SER A 694 40.72 -32.34 0.78
N CYS A 695 40.90 -33.27 1.73
CA CYS A 695 39.82 -33.75 2.58
C CYS A 695 39.26 -32.63 3.48
N TYR A 696 40.12 -31.78 4.04
CA TYR A 696 39.72 -30.64 4.85
C TYR A 696 38.91 -29.60 4.05
N ARG A 697 39.34 -29.28 2.83
CA ARG A 697 38.62 -28.33 1.95
C ARG A 697 37.25 -28.84 1.53
N SER A 698 37.15 -30.12 1.15
CA SER A 698 35.88 -30.76 0.77
C SER A 698 34.86 -30.75 1.92
N GLN A 699 35.28 -31.08 3.14
CA GLN A 699 34.40 -31.08 4.32
C GLN A 699 33.93 -29.69 4.78
N VAL A 700 34.72 -28.66 4.52
CA VAL A 700 34.33 -27.25 4.74
C VAL A 700 33.25 -26.86 3.75
N LEU A 701 33.51 -27.07 2.45
CA LEU A 701 32.60 -26.74 1.36
C LEU A 701 31.23 -27.39 1.56
N PHE A 702 31.22 -28.67 1.97
CA PHE A 702 30.00 -29.40 2.29
C PHE A 702 29.19 -28.73 3.40
N ARG A 703 29.83 -28.26 4.50
CA ARG A 703 29.11 -27.60 5.59
C ARG A 703 28.60 -26.21 5.23
N THR A 704 29.38 -25.43 4.49
CA THR A 704 28.91 -24.13 3.99
C THR A 704 27.71 -24.33 3.07
N ALA A 705 27.73 -25.36 2.20
CA ALA A 705 26.59 -25.71 1.35
C ALA A 705 25.36 -26.12 2.16
N VAL A 706 25.51 -26.96 3.19
CA VAL A 706 24.39 -27.35 4.07
C VAL A 706 23.77 -26.15 4.78
N VAL A 707 24.58 -25.21 5.27
CA VAL A 707 24.08 -23.99 5.94
C VAL A 707 23.41 -23.05 4.94
N LEU A 708 23.94 -22.93 3.72
CA LEU A 708 23.30 -22.18 2.63
C LEU A 708 21.91 -22.75 2.31
N ILE A 709 21.81 -24.08 2.15
CA ILE A 709 20.56 -24.77 1.83
C ILE A 709 19.55 -24.64 2.97
N LEU A 710 19.95 -24.88 4.22
CA LEU A 710 19.06 -24.78 5.37
C LEU A 710 18.58 -23.35 5.62
N ALA A 711 19.45 -22.34 5.42
CA ALA A 711 19.06 -20.94 5.59
C ALA A 711 18.15 -20.46 4.46
N ALA A 712 18.37 -20.92 3.22
CA ALA A 712 17.46 -20.64 2.11
C ALA A 712 16.09 -21.29 2.34
N PHE A 713 16.05 -22.53 2.81
CA PHE A 713 14.81 -23.23 3.14
C PHE A 713 14.07 -22.58 4.32
N ALA A 714 14.78 -22.17 5.37
CA ALA A 714 14.17 -21.44 6.49
C ALA A 714 13.64 -20.06 6.07
N GLY A 715 14.36 -19.37 5.17
CA GLY A 715 13.87 -18.14 4.55
C GLY A 715 12.56 -18.37 3.79
N TRP A 716 12.49 -19.42 2.98
CA TRP A 716 11.28 -19.84 2.26
C TRP A 716 10.14 -20.31 3.17
N LEU A 717 10.42 -20.90 4.33
CA LEU A 717 9.36 -21.36 5.24
C LEU A 717 8.78 -20.23 6.11
N LEU A 718 9.50 -19.12 6.21
CA LEU A 718 9.10 -17.90 6.92
C LEU A 718 8.45 -16.87 6.00
N THR A 719 8.39 -17.13 4.69
CA THR A 719 7.59 -16.30 3.80
C THR A 719 6.12 -16.57 4.10
N PRO A 720 5.30 -15.52 4.31
CA PRO A 720 3.87 -15.71 4.51
C PRO A 720 3.24 -16.44 3.31
N ASP A 721 2.30 -17.36 3.57
CA ASP A 721 1.61 -18.14 2.54
C ASP A 721 0.73 -17.21 1.68
N ASP A 722 0.94 -17.29 0.35
CA ASP A 722 0.27 -16.48 -0.69
C ASP A 722 -1.20 -16.86 -0.95
N THR A 723 -1.86 -17.64 -0.07
CA THR A 723 -3.22 -18.14 -0.38
C THR A 723 -4.33 -17.10 -0.23
N ASN A 724 -4.02 -15.82 -0.02
CA ASN A 724 -5.04 -14.80 0.25
C ASN A 724 -4.63 -13.36 -0.14
N SER A 725 -3.86 -13.20 -1.23
CA SER A 725 -3.55 -11.88 -1.82
C SER A 725 -4.80 -11.05 -2.11
N ASP A 726 -5.92 -11.72 -2.32
CA ASP A 726 -7.18 -11.14 -2.78
C ASP A 726 -7.91 -10.39 -1.65
N GLN A 727 -7.71 -10.78 -0.38
CA GLN A 727 -8.29 -10.08 0.78
C GLN A 727 -7.52 -8.82 1.17
N ASP A 728 -6.20 -8.79 0.98
CA ASP A 728 -5.40 -7.59 1.27
C ASP A 728 -5.64 -6.52 0.21
N ALA A 729 -5.78 -6.89 -1.08
CA ALA A 729 -6.20 -5.93 -2.10
C ALA A 729 -7.60 -5.34 -1.77
N ALA A 730 -8.58 -6.17 -1.44
CA ALA A 730 -9.94 -5.73 -1.11
C ALA A 730 -10.01 -4.82 0.14
N SER A 731 -9.24 -5.11 1.18
CA SER A 731 -9.24 -4.33 2.43
C SER A 731 -8.57 -2.96 2.31
N TYR A 732 -7.58 -2.79 1.42
CA TYR A 732 -7.01 -1.47 1.12
C TYR A 732 -7.98 -0.56 0.34
N TYR A 733 -8.88 -1.14 -0.48
CA TYR A 733 -9.90 -0.39 -1.22
C TYR A 733 -11.23 -0.21 -0.46
N GLN A 734 -11.47 -0.98 0.61
CA GLN A 734 -12.65 -0.81 1.50
C GLN A 734 -12.58 0.44 2.40
N LEU A 735 -11.43 1.11 2.51
CA LEU A 735 -11.27 2.31 3.35
C LEU A 735 -12.08 3.54 2.87
N SER A 736 -12.74 3.48 1.71
CA SER A 736 -13.68 4.50 1.22
C SER A 736 -15.16 4.08 1.26
N VAL A 737 -15.51 2.85 1.68
CA VAL A 737 -16.91 2.45 1.95
C VAL A 737 -17.04 1.98 3.39
N SER A 738 -17.29 2.93 4.28
CA SER A 738 -18.01 2.67 5.53
C SER A 738 -19.00 3.80 5.76
N GLU A 739 -19.94 3.94 4.84
CA GLU A 739 -21.22 4.61 5.08
C GLU A 739 -22.33 3.60 4.73
N GLU A 740 -22.48 2.58 5.57
CA GLU A 740 -23.80 1.99 5.77
C GLU A 740 -24.62 3.05 6.53
N TYR A 741 -25.52 3.67 5.80
CA TYR A 741 -26.51 4.61 6.32
C TYR A 741 -27.51 3.83 7.20
N ASP A 742 -27.39 4.00 8.52
CA ASP A 742 -28.50 3.77 9.44
C ASP A 742 -29.51 4.93 9.25
N MET A 743 -30.34 4.81 8.22
CA MET A 743 -31.53 5.64 8.02
C MET A 743 -32.70 5.08 8.83
N SER A 744 -32.55 5.05 10.14
CA SER A 744 -33.70 5.01 11.04
C SER A 744 -33.29 5.53 12.40
N GLU A 745 -33.51 6.83 12.63
CA GLU A 745 -34.11 7.31 13.88
C GLU A 745 -34.34 8.83 13.80
N SER A 746 -35.59 9.19 13.58
CA SER A 746 -36.19 10.32 14.29
C SER A 746 -37.70 10.08 14.43
N PRO A 747 -38.34 10.39 15.56
CA PRO A 747 -37.80 10.78 16.87
C PRO A 747 -37.68 9.62 17.88
#